data_AF-A0A1G8Y9C3-F1
#
_entry.id   AF-A0A1G8Y9C3-F1
#
_cell.length_a   1.000
_cell.length_b   1.000
_cell.length_c   1.000
_cell.angle_alpha   90.00
_cell.angle_beta   90.00
_cell.angle_gamma   90.00
#
_symmetry.space_group_name_H-M   'P 1'
#
loop_
_entity.id
_entity.type
_entity.pdbx_description
1 polymer ?
#
loop_
_entity_poly.entity_id
_entity_poly.type
_entity_poly.pdbx_seq_one_letter_code
_entity_poly.pdbx_strand_id
1 'polypeptide(L)'
;MRTLISEVPHALTRFVLSVFLWIGQLLGMRWLAGRVPGLGREARWIMRQPFMVPRHSIGLQGFTERLTLDRRASESQEQIKKLLLHAFLEDLRIAYRRRRLRILPHRAGWRRTTYATVLLDNVRDTNGGWELLRLINEVRNETGKLDPLLVVAATDDPPRAPQDLNPSLTAAVHANEALSEWQRRLPTRRQKLAPDARYLHIELPAATPEAETTGEDRKAWQDAASWHPRRAPLLARRYVCEALVLVLLAAGLIQPAITVSQSWTSSCAAFERWLAGTVATRVSRLGAAGEQCLGYSDSAVQVFGANERLRYVQSAVHAQNERAKRLHADNPHRPYVTLIYFAGLTNSRFGPRTDHAVAEELEGLLLRQQEQNKRSATEPLLRIIIANGGTGMRGAPEVTRELLVPLVDSDPTILGVVGMDRSVTETEQAIRILGEHGSPVLGSTLTSTELTELTPLYFQLVPGNEKQAELIVNYAAHLNSPKVTLYHPSTSGRNIYAATLVSALTEKFDSTDIALNERTWQRSVSELAPLCAEDTDRSREIAFYAGRENTFGDFLRTVRRNCPDSAELPMIVASDAVSRFVSDQRSRKTTEFNGVTVSYVGMGSPVILAGEDCVAGRANSLPAGGTQLNAFCSGYRKLRETLRTQLSRVEAPNMPWPGERVGGLYDAAGLFVNAVIAIRHERGPTKSGLTPHRAEVAQQLRDTSFEGATGTIDFGRSQIADDRSLAVLRIDNISELRGPAGTPTCAYLIGTVYDGGHPDTATGCPRIE
;
A
#
# COMPACT_ATOMS: atom_id res chain seq x y z
N MET A 1 -11.06 11.81 -34.33
CA MET A 1 -10.14 11.24 -33.31
C MET A 1 -10.29 9.73 -33.22
N ARG A 2 -11.50 9.15 -33.26
CA ARG A 2 -11.69 7.70 -33.57
C ARG A 2 -11.09 7.27 -34.92
N THR A 3 -11.12 8.15 -35.93
CA THR A 3 -10.42 7.96 -37.22
C THR A 3 -8.89 8.08 -37.15
N LEU A 4 -8.34 8.77 -36.15
CA LEU A 4 -6.89 8.78 -35.89
C LEU A 4 -6.44 7.48 -35.22
N ILE A 5 -7.35 6.80 -34.52
CA ILE A 5 -7.12 5.50 -33.87
C ILE A 5 -7.18 4.36 -34.89
N SER A 6 -8.02 4.46 -35.93
CA SER A 6 -8.04 3.47 -37.03
C SER A 6 -6.78 3.48 -37.89
N GLU A 7 -6.01 4.58 -37.90
CA GLU A 7 -4.72 4.69 -38.61
C GLU A 7 -3.49 4.26 -37.78
N VAL A 8 -3.69 3.86 -36.51
CA VAL A 8 -2.62 3.34 -35.65
C VAL A 8 -2.43 1.84 -35.96
N PRO A 9 -1.27 1.36 -36.43
CA PRO A 9 -1.11 -0.02 -36.90
C PRO A 9 -1.16 -1.07 -35.78
N HIS A 10 -0.84 -0.70 -34.52
CA HIS A 10 -0.80 -1.64 -33.40
C HIS A 10 -2.10 -1.67 -32.58
N ALA A 11 -2.64 -2.88 -32.42
CA ALA A 11 -3.90 -3.16 -31.72
C ALA A 11 -3.90 -2.71 -30.24
N LEU A 12 -2.78 -2.88 -29.55
CA LEU A 12 -2.63 -2.49 -28.14
C LEU A 12 -2.76 -0.97 -27.95
N THR A 13 -2.12 -0.20 -28.84
CA THR A 13 -2.16 1.27 -28.81
C THR A 13 -3.55 1.79 -29.16
N ARG A 14 -4.27 1.10 -30.06
CA ARG A 14 -5.68 1.40 -30.31
C ARG A 14 -6.51 1.20 -29.06
N PHE A 15 -6.36 0.05 -28.41
CA PHE A 15 -7.11 -0.33 -27.22
C PHE A 15 -6.96 0.71 -26.10
N VAL A 16 -5.71 1.10 -25.77
CA VAL A 16 -5.41 2.09 -24.73
C VAL A 16 -6.02 3.47 -25.05
N LEU A 17 -5.89 3.94 -26.30
CA LEU A 17 -6.49 5.22 -26.72
C LEU A 17 -8.03 5.18 -26.73
N SER A 18 -8.63 4.04 -27.07
CA SER A 18 -10.08 3.87 -26.99
C SER A 18 -10.59 3.85 -25.54
N VAL A 19 -9.86 3.24 -24.61
CA VAL A 19 -10.18 3.27 -23.17
C VAL A 19 -10.05 4.69 -22.62
N PHE A 20 -9.00 5.42 -22.99
CA PHE A 20 -8.80 6.82 -22.56
C PHE A 20 -9.91 7.75 -23.05
N LEU A 21 -10.38 7.57 -24.29
CA LEU A 21 -11.51 8.32 -24.84
C LEU A 21 -12.84 7.93 -24.19
N TRP A 22 -13.02 6.65 -23.87
CA TRP A 22 -14.21 6.16 -23.17
C TRP A 22 -14.30 6.73 -21.75
N ILE A 23 -13.19 6.77 -21.01
CA ILE A 23 -13.07 7.42 -19.69
C ILE A 23 -13.33 8.93 -19.81
N GLY A 24 -12.79 9.60 -20.83
CA GLY A 24 -13.05 11.03 -21.07
C GLY A 24 -14.52 11.35 -21.42
N GLN A 25 -15.24 10.40 -22.01
CA GLN A 25 -16.68 10.51 -22.27
C GLN A 25 -17.51 10.30 -21.00
N LEU A 26 -17.11 9.37 -20.12
CA LEU A 26 -17.68 9.18 -18.78
C LEU A 26 -17.47 10.42 -17.88
N LEU A 27 -16.37 11.16 -18.08
CA LEU A 27 -16.02 12.39 -17.34
C LEU A 27 -16.64 13.69 -17.92
N GLY A 28 -17.66 13.60 -18.78
CA GLY A 28 -18.52 14.76 -19.10
C GLY A 28 -18.03 15.73 -20.18
N MET A 29 -17.04 15.36 -21.01
CA MET A 29 -16.53 16.22 -22.09
C MET A 29 -17.49 16.27 -23.32
N ARG A 30 -18.57 17.06 -23.25
CA ARG A 30 -19.67 17.18 -24.25
C ARG A 30 -19.32 17.93 -25.57
N TRP A 31 -18.10 18.42 -25.77
CA TRP A 31 -17.69 19.12 -27.00
C TRP A 31 -17.59 18.22 -28.27
N LEU A 32 -17.69 16.90 -28.11
CA LEU A 32 -17.55 15.93 -29.21
C LEU A 32 -18.82 15.70 -30.06
N ALA A 33 -19.98 16.32 -29.75
CA ALA A 33 -21.29 15.89 -30.28
C ALA A 33 -21.90 16.70 -31.44
N GLY A 34 -21.36 17.88 -31.81
CA GLY A 34 -22.10 18.84 -32.68
C GLY A 34 -21.51 19.17 -34.05
N ARG A 35 -20.51 18.43 -34.55
CA ARG A 35 -19.85 18.75 -35.83
C ARG A 35 -19.70 17.47 -36.64
N VAL A 36 -20.03 17.52 -37.94
CA VAL A 36 -19.68 16.44 -38.88
C VAL A 36 -18.16 16.22 -38.78
N PRO A 37 -17.69 15.11 -38.19
CA PRO A 37 -16.30 14.96 -37.83
C PRO A 37 -15.45 14.86 -39.09
N GLY A 38 -14.63 15.89 -39.37
CA GLY A 38 -13.66 15.86 -40.46
C GLY A 38 -13.84 16.88 -41.59
N LEU A 39 -14.98 17.60 -41.67
CA LEU A 39 -15.26 18.55 -42.77
C LEU A 39 -15.26 20.03 -42.35
N GLY A 40 -15.13 20.34 -41.05
CA GLY A 40 -15.31 21.70 -40.55
C GLY A 40 -14.23 22.72 -40.96
N ARG A 41 -13.06 22.31 -41.47
CA ARG A 41 -12.02 23.25 -41.95
C ARG A 41 -12.17 23.48 -43.45
N GLU A 42 -12.43 22.42 -44.18
CA GLU A 42 -12.63 22.33 -45.62
C GLU A 42 -13.91 23.12 -46.00
N ALA A 43 -15.01 22.88 -45.28
CA ALA A 43 -16.26 23.65 -45.38
C ALA A 43 -16.07 25.15 -45.10
N ARG A 44 -15.17 25.52 -44.18
CA ARG A 44 -14.88 26.94 -43.90
C ARG A 44 -14.02 27.58 -44.97
N TRP A 45 -13.08 26.84 -45.56
CA TRP A 45 -12.25 27.36 -46.64
C TRP A 45 -13.07 27.58 -47.92
N ILE A 46 -13.87 26.60 -48.32
CA ILE A 46 -14.67 26.66 -49.56
C ILE A 46 -15.74 27.76 -49.52
N MET A 47 -16.24 28.13 -48.34
CA MET A 47 -17.16 29.26 -48.16
C MET A 47 -16.45 30.63 -48.04
N ARG A 48 -15.12 30.68 -47.96
CA ARG A 48 -14.31 31.91 -47.78
C ARG A 48 -13.41 32.24 -48.98
N GLN A 49 -13.38 31.38 -49.99
CA GLN A 49 -12.60 31.59 -51.20
C GLN A 49 -13.28 32.63 -52.14
N PRO A 50 -12.52 33.33 -53.00
CA PRO A 50 -13.01 34.52 -53.71
C PRO A 50 -13.83 34.25 -55.00
N PHE A 51 -13.73 33.05 -55.58
CA PHE A 51 -14.37 32.67 -56.83
C PHE A 51 -15.82 32.23 -56.63
N MET A 52 -16.70 32.38 -57.63
CA MET A 52 -18.11 31.92 -57.58
C MET A 52 -19.02 32.53 -56.48
N VAL A 53 -18.52 33.53 -55.74
CA VAL A 53 -19.23 34.26 -54.68
C VAL A 53 -20.01 33.35 -53.72
N PRO A 54 -19.34 32.58 -52.84
CA PRO A 54 -20.00 31.61 -51.97
C PRO A 54 -21.04 32.22 -51.02
N ARG A 55 -20.93 33.53 -50.74
CA ARG A 55 -21.84 34.28 -49.87
C ARG A 55 -23.25 34.46 -50.44
N HIS A 56 -23.46 34.23 -51.74
CA HIS A 56 -24.80 34.20 -52.34
C HIS A 56 -25.58 32.92 -52.01
N SER A 57 -24.97 31.97 -51.29
CA SER A 57 -25.61 30.74 -50.83
C SER A 57 -25.74 30.75 -49.30
N ILE A 58 -26.87 30.26 -48.77
CA ILE A 58 -27.20 30.24 -47.32
C ILE A 58 -26.23 29.35 -46.52
N GLY A 59 -25.48 28.46 -47.18
CA GLY A 59 -24.45 27.62 -46.58
C GLY A 59 -23.74 26.73 -47.59
N LEU A 60 -22.89 25.83 -47.10
CA LEU A 60 -22.10 24.90 -47.93
C LEU A 60 -22.98 24.06 -48.86
N GLN A 61 -24.09 23.56 -48.34
CA GLN A 61 -25.01 22.70 -49.11
C GLN A 61 -25.56 23.45 -50.33
N GLY A 62 -26.12 24.65 -50.12
CA GLY A 62 -26.64 25.48 -51.22
C GLY A 62 -25.56 25.95 -52.20
N PHE A 63 -24.32 26.12 -51.74
CA PHE A 63 -23.19 26.40 -52.65
C PHE A 63 -22.80 25.16 -53.47
N THR A 64 -22.84 23.96 -52.87
CA THR A 64 -22.51 22.70 -53.56
C THR A 64 -23.58 22.36 -54.60
N GLU A 65 -24.86 22.56 -54.29
CA GLU A 65 -25.98 22.39 -55.23
C GLU A 65 -25.87 23.31 -56.47
N ARG A 66 -25.22 24.47 -56.36
CA ARG A 66 -24.92 25.34 -57.52
C ARG A 66 -23.81 24.78 -58.41
N LEU A 67 -22.88 24.02 -57.83
CA LEU A 67 -21.72 23.47 -58.53
C LEU A 67 -22.02 22.13 -59.23
N THR A 68 -23.17 21.51 -58.96
CA THR A 68 -23.60 20.24 -59.56
C THR A 68 -24.32 20.43 -60.90
N LEU A 69 -24.32 19.38 -61.74
CA LEU A 69 -24.73 19.42 -63.15
C LEU A 69 -26.07 20.13 -63.42
N ASP A 70 -27.06 19.95 -62.54
CA ASP A 70 -28.41 20.51 -62.72
C ASP A 70 -28.49 22.05 -62.62
N ARG A 71 -27.51 22.70 -61.97
CA ARG A 71 -27.44 24.17 -61.83
C ARG A 71 -26.15 24.79 -62.37
N ARG A 72 -25.13 23.96 -62.63
CA ARG A 72 -23.83 24.37 -63.15
C ARG A 72 -23.90 25.08 -64.50
N ALA A 73 -24.89 24.77 -65.34
CA ALA A 73 -25.07 25.41 -66.65
C ALA A 73 -25.37 26.92 -66.56
N SER A 74 -25.88 27.39 -65.42
CA SER A 74 -26.20 28.80 -65.18
C SER A 74 -25.03 29.62 -64.61
N GLU A 75 -23.89 28.98 -64.36
CA GLU A 75 -22.73 29.58 -63.72
C GLU A 75 -21.59 29.87 -64.73
N SER A 76 -20.76 30.87 -64.43
CA SER A 76 -19.61 31.21 -65.27
C SER A 76 -18.59 30.07 -65.30
N GLN A 77 -18.38 29.48 -66.48
CA GLN A 77 -17.38 28.43 -66.69
C GLN A 77 -15.97 28.88 -66.29
N GLU A 78 -15.62 30.15 -66.52
CA GLU A 78 -14.32 30.70 -66.13
C GLU A 78 -14.15 30.73 -64.60
N GLN A 79 -15.20 31.13 -63.85
CA GLN A 79 -15.18 31.13 -62.39
C GLN A 79 -15.09 29.72 -61.81
N ILE A 80 -15.71 28.72 -62.44
CA ILE A 80 -15.58 27.32 -62.05
C ILE A 80 -14.15 26.82 -62.24
N LYS A 81 -13.52 27.12 -63.39
CA LYS A 81 -12.12 26.75 -63.66
C LYS A 81 -11.18 27.36 -62.62
N LYS A 82 -11.35 28.64 -62.29
CA LYS A 82 -10.58 29.33 -61.24
C LYS A 82 -10.80 28.72 -59.85
N LEU A 83 -12.03 28.34 -59.51
CA LEU A 83 -12.34 27.67 -58.25
C LEU A 83 -11.60 26.33 -58.11
N LEU A 84 -11.68 25.47 -59.14
CA LEU A 84 -11.03 24.17 -59.13
C LEU A 84 -9.51 24.29 -58.99
N LEU A 85 -8.91 25.22 -59.74
CA LEU A 85 -7.48 25.45 -59.67
C LEU A 85 -7.06 26.04 -58.32
N HIS A 86 -7.84 26.96 -57.77
CA HIS A 86 -7.58 27.50 -56.43
C HIS A 86 -7.67 26.43 -55.34
N ALA A 87 -8.62 25.48 -55.47
CA ALA A 87 -8.73 24.34 -54.57
C ALA A 87 -7.49 23.46 -54.62
N PHE A 88 -7.05 23.08 -55.82
CA PHE A 88 -5.81 22.32 -56.02
C PHE A 88 -4.59 23.02 -55.40
N LEU A 89 -4.43 24.32 -55.65
CA LEU A 89 -3.31 25.09 -55.10
C LEU A 89 -3.40 25.25 -53.58
N GLU A 90 -4.59 25.38 -52.99
CA GLU A 90 -4.74 25.40 -51.53
C GLU A 90 -4.42 24.03 -50.92
N ASP A 91 -4.85 22.92 -51.53
CA ASP A 91 -4.54 21.57 -51.04
C ASP A 91 -3.02 21.36 -50.99
N LEU A 92 -2.30 21.82 -52.03
CA LEU A 92 -0.84 21.86 -52.02
C LEU A 92 -0.30 22.74 -50.88
N ARG A 93 -0.82 23.97 -50.67
CA ARG A 93 -0.40 24.83 -49.55
C ARG A 93 -0.61 24.16 -48.19
N ILE A 94 -1.73 23.48 -47.99
CA ILE A 94 -2.05 22.77 -46.74
C ILE A 94 -1.08 21.60 -46.54
N ALA A 95 -0.84 20.81 -47.59
CA ALA A 95 0.03 19.65 -47.55
C ALA A 95 1.49 20.03 -47.23
N TYR A 96 1.97 21.16 -47.75
CA TYR A 96 3.33 21.68 -47.55
C TYR A 96 3.48 22.60 -46.33
N ARG A 97 2.39 22.91 -45.61
CA ARG A 97 2.43 23.79 -44.45
C ARG A 97 3.27 23.16 -43.34
N ARG A 98 4.34 23.85 -42.92
CA ARG A 98 5.27 23.37 -41.88
C ARG A 98 4.82 23.61 -40.44
N ARG A 99 3.77 24.42 -40.22
CA ARG A 99 3.25 24.73 -38.88
C ARG A 99 1.72 24.61 -38.86
N ARG A 100 1.16 23.89 -37.88
CA ARG A 100 -0.29 23.65 -37.75
C ARG A 100 -1.00 24.83 -37.03
N LEU A 101 -0.21 25.62 -36.31
CA LEU A 101 -0.52 26.87 -35.58
C LEU A 101 0.69 27.83 -35.72
N ARG A 102 0.76 28.94 -34.97
CA ARG A 102 1.92 29.86 -35.02
C ARG A 102 3.25 29.19 -34.62
N ILE A 103 3.20 28.22 -33.72
CA ILE A 103 4.38 27.60 -33.07
C ILE A 103 4.51 26.09 -33.27
N LEU A 104 3.40 25.35 -33.43
CA LEU A 104 3.44 23.89 -33.44
C LEU A 104 3.81 23.32 -34.82
N PRO A 105 4.81 22.42 -34.89
CA PRO A 105 5.26 21.83 -36.15
C PRO A 105 4.18 20.94 -36.77
N HIS A 106 4.08 20.98 -38.09
CA HIS A 106 3.15 20.14 -38.85
C HIS A 106 3.93 19.06 -39.61
N ARG A 107 3.80 17.83 -39.12
CA ARG A 107 4.55 16.67 -39.59
C ARG A 107 4.43 16.43 -41.10
N ALA A 108 3.24 16.61 -41.69
CA ALA A 108 3.05 16.41 -43.14
C ALA A 108 3.88 17.39 -43.97
N GLY A 109 3.96 18.66 -43.56
CA GLY A 109 4.79 19.65 -44.26
C GLY A 109 6.29 19.50 -43.99
N TRP A 110 6.69 18.99 -42.82
CA TRP A 110 8.10 18.70 -42.52
C TRP A 110 8.67 17.53 -43.32
N ARG A 111 7.82 16.61 -43.79
CA ARG A 111 8.21 15.48 -44.63
C ARG A 111 8.46 15.88 -46.09
N ARG A 112 7.85 16.98 -46.55
CA ARG A 112 7.93 17.43 -47.93
C ARG A 112 9.11 18.38 -48.08
N THR A 113 10.22 17.87 -48.60
CA THR A 113 11.50 18.58 -48.69
C THR A 113 11.80 19.14 -50.09
N THR A 114 10.96 18.84 -51.07
CA THR A 114 11.02 19.33 -52.47
C THR A 114 9.67 19.90 -52.88
N TYR A 115 9.63 20.89 -53.76
CA TYR A 115 8.37 21.42 -54.32
C TYR A 115 7.77 20.46 -55.35
N ALA A 116 6.44 20.55 -55.57
CA ALA A 116 5.78 19.78 -56.62
C ALA A 116 6.17 20.37 -57.98
N THR A 117 6.65 19.55 -58.91
CA THR A 117 7.03 19.98 -60.26
C THR A 117 6.12 19.28 -61.27
N VAL A 118 5.53 20.06 -62.18
CA VAL A 118 4.68 19.58 -63.27
C VAL A 118 5.38 19.90 -64.59
N LEU A 119 5.56 18.88 -65.41
CA LEU A 119 6.12 18.97 -66.75
C LEU A 119 4.96 18.88 -67.74
N LEU A 120 4.79 19.90 -68.58
CA LEU A 120 3.79 19.95 -69.63
C LEU A 120 4.54 20.02 -70.96
N ASP A 121 4.31 19.03 -71.83
CA ASP A 121 4.90 19.01 -73.16
C ASP A 121 3.86 19.44 -74.21
N ASN A 122 4.33 20.02 -75.31
CA ASN A 122 3.53 20.43 -76.46
C ASN A 122 2.28 21.29 -76.10
N VAL A 123 2.48 22.32 -75.28
CA VAL A 123 1.42 23.26 -74.88
C VAL A 123 0.93 24.07 -76.09
N ARG A 124 -0.37 24.01 -76.37
CA ARG A 124 -1.04 24.72 -77.47
C ARG A 124 -2.37 25.31 -77.01
N ASP A 125 -2.95 26.20 -77.80
CA ASP A 125 -4.31 26.72 -77.53
C ASP A 125 -5.36 25.61 -77.71
N THR A 126 -5.19 24.75 -78.72
CA THR A 126 -6.14 23.70 -79.06
C THR A 126 -6.27 22.58 -78.02
N ASN A 127 -5.23 22.38 -77.19
CA ASN A 127 -5.26 21.39 -76.10
C ASN A 127 -5.51 22.02 -74.71
N GLY A 128 -5.77 23.33 -74.66
CA GLY A 128 -6.05 24.06 -73.42
C GLY A 128 -4.84 24.26 -72.50
N GLY A 129 -3.62 23.95 -72.96
CA GLY A 129 -2.41 24.12 -72.14
C GLY A 129 -2.14 25.59 -71.83
N TRP A 130 -2.31 26.50 -72.80
CA TRP A 130 -2.21 27.94 -72.57
C TRP A 130 -3.31 28.46 -71.64
N GLU A 131 -4.52 27.93 -71.77
CA GLU A 131 -5.62 28.25 -70.85
C GLU A 131 -5.26 27.85 -69.41
N LEU A 132 -4.70 26.66 -69.21
CA LEU A 132 -4.26 26.20 -67.89
C LEU A 132 -3.16 27.11 -67.30
N LEU A 133 -2.13 27.44 -68.07
CA LEU A 133 -1.05 28.33 -67.62
C LEU A 133 -1.57 29.72 -67.25
N ARG A 134 -2.45 30.29 -68.09
CA ARG A 134 -3.14 31.57 -67.83
C ARG A 134 -3.92 31.51 -66.53
N LEU A 135 -4.76 30.49 -66.34
CA LEU A 135 -5.55 30.31 -65.13
C LEU A 135 -4.66 30.18 -63.88
N ILE A 136 -3.53 29.46 -63.98
CA ILE A 136 -2.56 29.35 -62.87
C ILE A 136 -2.05 30.73 -62.48
N ASN A 137 -1.66 31.55 -63.45
CA ASN A 137 -1.17 32.89 -63.18
C ASN A 137 -2.27 33.81 -62.63
N GLU A 138 -3.48 33.77 -63.19
CA GLU A 138 -4.62 34.57 -62.72
C GLU A 138 -5.01 34.23 -61.28
N VAL A 139 -5.22 32.96 -60.95
CA VAL A 139 -5.55 32.54 -59.58
C VAL A 139 -4.46 32.96 -58.60
N ARG A 140 -3.19 32.87 -59.02
CA ARG A 140 -2.03 33.30 -58.24
C ARG A 140 -1.98 34.81 -58.03
N ASN A 141 -2.38 35.60 -59.01
CA ASN A 141 -2.47 37.07 -58.94
C ASN A 141 -3.64 37.51 -58.06
N GLU A 142 -4.84 36.95 -58.28
CA GLU A 142 -6.06 37.30 -57.54
C GLU A 142 -6.00 36.89 -56.06
N THR A 143 -5.40 35.74 -55.74
CA THR A 143 -5.32 35.27 -54.35
C THR A 143 -4.12 35.83 -53.59
N GLY A 144 -3.07 36.27 -54.30
CA GLY A 144 -1.80 36.73 -53.73
C GLY A 144 -1.03 35.69 -52.92
N LYS A 145 -1.52 34.45 -52.82
CA LYS A 145 -0.93 33.39 -52.00
C LYS A 145 0.18 32.65 -52.76
N LEU A 146 1.25 32.32 -52.05
CA LEU A 146 2.28 31.43 -52.56
C LEU A 146 1.83 29.97 -52.48
N ASP A 147 2.21 29.17 -53.46
CA ASP A 147 1.94 27.74 -53.52
C ASP A 147 3.22 26.98 -53.93
N PRO A 148 3.36 25.70 -53.54
CA PRO A 148 4.58 24.91 -53.73
C PRO A 148 4.61 24.19 -55.09
N LEU A 149 4.19 24.85 -56.18
CA LEU A 149 4.11 24.28 -57.53
C LEU A 149 5.06 25.00 -58.50
N LEU A 150 5.94 24.24 -59.14
CA LEU A 150 6.71 24.65 -60.32
C LEU A 150 6.08 24.01 -61.55
N VAL A 151 5.84 24.80 -62.60
CA VAL A 151 5.36 24.29 -63.89
C VAL A 151 6.42 24.60 -64.92
N VAL A 152 6.87 23.58 -65.64
CA VAL A 152 7.77 23.68 -66.78
C VAL A 152 6.97 23.25 -67.99
N ALA A 153 6.80 24.16 -68.95
CA ALA A 153 5.98 23.96 -70.13
C ALA A 153 6.83 24.12 -71.39
N ALA A 154 6.74 23.17 -72.31
CA ALA A 154 7.35 23.23 -73.64
C ALA A 154 6.27 23.53 -74.70
N THR A 155 6.63 24.34 -75.69
CA THR A 155 5.72 24.79 -76.75
C THR A 155 6.50 25.23 -77.98
N ASP A 156 5.98 24.92 -79.16
CA ASP A 156 6.49 25.43 -80.44
C ASP A 156 5.76 26.74 -80.85
N ASP A 157 4.72 27.14 -80.11
CA ASP A 157 3.84 28.27 -80.42
C ASP A 157 3.60 29.13 -79.15
N PRO A 158 4.57 29.99 -78.78
CA PRO A 158 4.48 30.83 -77.59
C PRO A 158 3.42 31.94 -77.75
N PRO A 159 2.72 32.34 -76.67
CA PRO A 159 1.63 33.29 -76.72
C PRO A 159 2.19 34.66 -77.06
N ARG A 160 1.61 35.28 -78.08
CA ARG A 160 1.93 36.65 -78.49
C ARG A 160 1.13 37.62 -77.62
N ALA A 161 1.81 38.45 -76.83
CA ALA A 161 1.12 39.56 -76.18
C ALA A 161 0.59 40.52 -77.26
N PRO A 162 -0.65 41.05 -77.16
CA PRO A 162 -1.23 41.90 -78.20
C PRO A 162 -0.45 43.19 -78.52
N GLN A 163 0.55 43.54 -77.70
CA GLN A 163 1.33 44.78 -77.80
C GLN A 163 2.79 44.57 -78.24
N ASP A 164 3.26 43.33 -78.40
CA ASP A 164 4.65 43.04 -78.80
C ASP A 164 4.67 42.34 -80.16
N LEU A 165 5.03 43.09 -81.21
CA LEU A 165 5.14 42.59 -82.59
C LEU A 165 6.37 41.69 -82.81
N ASN A 166 7.32 41.65 -81.87
CA ASN A 166 8.48 40.74 -81.86
C ASN A 166 8.94 40.48 -80.40
N PRO A 167 8.45 39.44 -79.71
CA PRO A 167 9.02 39.07 -78.42
C PRO A 167 10.43 38.49 -78.64
N SER A 168 11.47 39.22 -78.23
CA SER A 168 12.83 38.64 -78.20
C SER A 168 12.88 37.59 -77.08
N LEU A 169 12.77 36.31 -77.45
CA LEU A 169 12.95 35.21 -76.51
C LEU A 169 14.41 35.12 -76.09
N THR A 170 14.67 34.76 -74.84
CA THR A 170 16.04 34.60 -74.36
C THR A 170 16.53 33.19 -74.65
N ALA A 171 17.65 33.06 -75.36
CA ALA A 171 18.29 31.78 -75.63
C ALA A 171 18.70 31.07 -74.33
N ALA A 172 18.68 29.73 -74.35
CA ALA A 172 19.04 28.89 -73.19
C ALA A 172 20.41 29.23 -72.56
N VAL A 173 21.39 29.65 -73.35
CA VAL A 173 22.73 30.06 -72.88
C VAL A 173 22.65 31.23 -71.88
N HIS A 174 21.69 32.14 -72.04
CA HIS A 174 21.48 33.29 -71.16
C HIS A 174 20.42 33.04 -70.06
N ALA A 175 20.05 31.78 -69.78
CA ALA A 175 18.97 31.46 -68.85
C ALA A 175 19.19 31.98 -67.42
N ASN A 176 20.44 31.99 -66.93
CA ASN A 176 20.76 32.51 -65.59
C ASN A 176 20.55 34.04 -65.49
N GLU A 177 20.91 34.77 -66.54
CA GLU A 177 20.68 36.21 -66.65
C GLU A 177 19.19 36.51 -66.76
N ALA A 178 18.46 35.76 -67.58
CA ALA A 178 17.01 35.88 -67.72
C ALA A 178 16.28 35.58 -66.41
N LEU A 179 16.70 34.55 -65.66
CA LEU A 179 16.14 34.23 -64.35
C LEU A 179 16.37 35.37 -63.36
N SER A 180 17.60 35.90 -63.30
CA SER A 180 17.96 37.02 -62.42
C SER A 180 17.13 38.27 -62.75
N GLU A 181 16.97 38.57 -64.04
CA GLU A 181 16.17 39.69 -64.51
C GLU A 181 14.68 39.51 -64.23
N TRP A 182 14.15 38.32 -64.46
CA TRP A 182 12.78 37.97 -64.11
C TRP A 182 12.53 38.14 -62.62
N GLN A 183 13.43 37.66 -61.76
CA GLN A 183 13.34 37.83 -60.30
C GLN A 183 13.32 39.31 -59.89
N ARG A 184 14.13 40.17 -60.52
CA ARG A 184 14.13 41.63 -60.26
C ARG A 184 12.81 42.29 -60.65
N ARG A 185 12.23 41.93 -61.80
CA ARG A 185 10.99 42.55 -62.31
C ARG A 185 9.71 41.99 -61.69
N LEU A 186 9.76 40.76 -61.18
CA LEU A 186 8.59 40.03 -60.67
C LEU A 186 7.78 40.80 -59.61
N PRO A 187 8.36 41.48 -58.59
CA PRO A 187 7.58 42.23 -57.60
C PRO A 187 6.70 43.33 -58.23
N THR A 188 7.29 44.14 -59.12
CA THR A 188 6.58 45.23 -59.81
C THR A 188 5.53 44.69 -60.77
N ARG A 189 5.84 43.63 -61.54
CA ARG A 189 4.87 43.01 -62.46
C ARG A 189 3.68 42.38 -61.71
N ARG A 190 3.93 41.76 -60.55
CA ARG A 190 2.88 41.22 -59.67
C ARG A 190 1.97 42.32 -59.11
N GLN A 191 2.52 43.46 -58.72
CA GLN A 191 1.74 44.61 -58.25
C GLN A 191 0.85 45.18 -59.36
N LYS A 192 1.32 45.17 -60.60
CA LYS A 192 0.55 45.57 -61.79
C LYS A 192 -0.43 44.49 -62.29
N LEU A 193 -0.52 43.34 -61.61
CA LEU A 193 -1.33 42.18 -62.01
C LEU A 193 -1.09 41.74 -63.46
N ALA A 194 0.16 41.86 -63.95
CA ALA A 194 0.46 41.56 -65.35
C ALA A 194 0.15 40.07 -65.70
N PRO A 195 -0.46 39.80 -66.88
CA PRO A 195 -0.96 38.47 -67.26
C PRO A 195 0.14 37.43 -67.50
N ASP A 196 1.38 37.88 -67.63
CA ASP A 196 2.59 37.10 -67.88
C ASP A 196 3.60 37.22 -66.72
N ALA A 197 3.24 37.88 -65.61
CA ALA A 197 4.18 38.26 -64.54
C ALA A 197 5.03 37.09 -64.03
N ARG A 198 4.50 35.87 -64.06
CA ARG A 198 5.14 34.65 -63.54
C ARG A 198 5.69 33.71 -64.62
N TYR A 199 5.75 34.16 -65.87
CA TYR A 199 6.37 33.38 -66.94
C TYR A 199 7.83 33.79 -67.12
N LEU A 200 8.68 32.80 -67.28
CA LEU A 200 10.05 32.94 -67.73
C LEU A 200 10.15 32.12 -69.01
N HIS A 201 10.29 32.80 -70.14
CA HIS A 201 10.41 32.16 -71.44
C HIS A 201 11.88 31.95 -71.77
N ILE A 202 12.24 30.72 -72.11
CA ILE A 202 13.57 30.34 -72.55
C ILE A 202 13.40 29.63 -73.88
N GLU A 203 14.10 30.13 -74.90
CA GLU A 203 14.18 29.47 -76.19
C GLU A 203 15.20 28.33 -76.10
N LEU A 204 14.70 27.12 -76.35
CA LEU A 204 15.55 25.94 -76.41
C LEU A 204 16.22 25.87 -77.80
N PRO A 205 17.49 25.44 -77.87
CA PRO A 205 18.15 25.27 -79.16
C PRO A 205 17.39 24.25 -80.01
N ALA A 206 17.36 24.48 -81.33
CA ALA A 206 16.79 23.52 -82.27
C ALA A 206 17.46 22.14 -82.08
N ALA A 207 16.64 21.09 -82.05
CA ALA A 207 17.12 19.71 -81.93
C ALA A 207 17.93 19.32 -83.18
N THR A 208 19.23 19.62 -83.15
CA THR A 208 20.21 19.15 -84.13
C THR A 208 21.01 18.01 -83.48
N PRO A 209 21.37 16.96 -84.23
CA PRO A 209 22.20 15.86 -83.69
C PRO A 209 23.55 16.34 -83.13
N GLU A 210 24.00 17.51 -83.57
CA GLU A 210 25.29 18.13 -83.27
C GLU A 210 25.11 19.54 -82.69
N ALA A 211 24.07 19.78 -81.88
CA ALA A 211 24.00 21.02 -81.10
C ALA A 211 25.22 21.07 -80.17
N GLU A 212 26.26 21.81 -80.55
CA GLU A 212 27.43 22.08 -79.71
C GLU A 212 26.96 22.80 -78.44
N THR A 213 26.73 22.03 -77.38
CA THR A 213 26.54 22.58 -76.04
C THR A 213 27.75 23.46 -75.71
N THR A 214 27.50 24.75 -75.50
CA THR A 214 28.52 25.71 -75.12
C THR A 214 29.23 25.23 -73.84
N GLY A 215 30.46 25.70 -73.58
CA GLY A 215 31.19 25.34 -72.36
C GLY A 215 30.44 25.65 -71.06
N GLU A 216 29.51 26.60 -71.09
CA GLU A 216 28.61 26.94 -69.99
C GLU A 216 27.44 25.96 -69.85
N ASP A 217 26.84 25.51 -70.96
CA ASP A 217 25.79 24.47 -70.94
C ASP A 217 26.33 23.14 -70.40
N ARG A 218 27.57 22.77 -70.76
CA ARG A 218 28.20 21.51 -70.30
C ARG A 218 28.36 21.46 -68.78
N LYS A 219 28.61 22.61 -68.14
CA LYS A 219 28.63 22.73 -66.67
C LYS A 219 27.25 22.53 -66.06
N ALA A 220 26.19 23.05 -66.69
CA ALA A 220 24.81 22.87 -66.23
C ALA A 220 24.40 21.38 -66.16
N TRP A 221 24.88 20.55 -67.08
CA TRP A 221 24.68 19.10 -67.07
C TRP A 221 25.61 18.33 -66.13
N GLN A 222 26.84 18.83 -65.87
CA GLN A 222 27.77 18.24 -64.90
C GLN A 222 27.34 18.46 -63.43
N ASP A 223 26.69 19.59 -63.14
CA ASP A 223 26.11 19.88 -61.81
C ASP A 223 24.86 19.04 -61.49
N ALA A 224 24.31 18.30 -62.48
CA ALA A 224 23.14 17.43 -62.29
C ALA A 224 23.41 16.22 -61.38
N ALA A 225 24.67 15.85 -61.16
CA ALA A 225 25.05 14.62 -60.45
C ALA A 225 24.72 14.61 -58.94
N SER A 226 24.24 15.71 -58.34
CA SER A 226 24.04 15.77 -56.88
C SER A 226 22.71 16.37 -56.40
N TRP A 227 21.67 16.39 -57.23
CA TRP A 227 20.32 16.79 -56.78
C TRP A 227 19.68 15.74 -55.85
N HIS A 228 20.08 15.76 -54.57
CA HIS A 228 19.45 14.96 -53.54
C HIS A 228 18.41 15.79 -52.79
N PRO A 229 17.15 15.33 -52.71
CA PRO A 229 16.16 16.00 -51.87
C PRO A 229 16.66 16.06 -50.42
N ARG A 230 16.49 17.20 -49.74
CA ARG A 230 16.87 17.31 -48.33
C ARG A 230 16.20 16.18 -47.54
N ARG A 231 16.91 15.54 -46.62
CA ARG A 231 16.33 14.48 -45.77
C ARG A 231 15.31 15.08 -44.81
N ALA A 232 14.21 14.37 -44.58
CA ALA A 232 13.22 14.81 -43.60
C ALA A 232 13.82 14.82 -42.17
N PRO A 233 13.49 15.84 -41.33
CA PRO A 233 14.00 15.95 -39.97
C PRO A 233 13.55 14.77 -39.10
N LEU A 234 14.35 14.41 -38.08
CA LEU A 234 14.13 13.23 -37.24
C LEU A 234 12.73 13.20 -36.60
N LEU A 235 12.28 14.33 -36.06
CA LEU A 235 10.94 14.47 -35.44
C LEU A 235 9.78 14.38 -36.45
N ALA A 236 10.03 14.40 -37.76
CA ALA A 236 9.00 14.13 -38.77
C ALA A 236 8.86 12.63 -39.09
N ARG A 237 9.82 11.80 -38.67
CA ARG A 237 9.81 10.34 -38.86
C ARG A 237 8.82 9.70 -37.89
N ARG A 238 8.04 8.74 -38.40
CA ARG A 238 6.94 8.09 -37.65
C ARG A 238 7.47 7.42 -36.39
N TYR A 239 8.46 6.57 -36.59
CA TYR A 239 9.03 5.70 -35.57
C TYR A 239 9.72 6.47 -34.44
N VAL A 240 10.29 7.65 -34.71
CA VAL A 240 10.95 8.47 -33.67
C VAL A 240 9.92 9.02 -32.68
N CYS A 241 8.80 9.56 -33.17
CA CYS A 241 7.74 10.06 -32.29
C CYS A 241 7.05 8.92 -31.53
N GLU A 242 6.80 7.79 -32.19
CA GLU A 242 6.21 6.61 -31.56
C GLU A 242 7.14 6.05 -30.47
N ALA A 243 8.45 5.96 -30.75
CA ALA A 243 9.45 5.55 -29.76
C ALA A 243 9.53 6.53 -28.57
N LEU A 244 9.52 7.84 -28.82
CA LEU A 244 9.54 8.84 -27.74
C LEU A 244 8.31 8.77 -26.85
N VAL A 245 7.13 8.57 -27.44
CA VAL A 245 5.89 8.34 -26.67
C VAL A 245 5.98 7.05 -25.85
N LEU A 246 6.48 5.96 -26.44
CA LEU A 246 6.68 4.70 -25.72
C LEU A 246 7.67 4.85 -24.55
N VAL A 247 8.78 5.57 -24.74
CA VAL A 247 9.76 5.84 -23.68
C VAL A 247 9.13 6.66 -22.53
N LEU A 248 8.35 7.69 -22.85
CA LEU A 248 7.66 8.48 -21.82
C LEU A 248 6.61 7.67 -21.07
N LEU A 249 5.86 6.81 -21.76
CA LEU A 249 4.90 5.90 -21.13
C LEU A 249 5.62 4.87 -20.24
N ALA A 250 6.71 4.27 -20.72
CA ALA A 250 7.51 3.34 -19.94
C ALA A 250 8.10 4.01 -18.70
N ALA A 251 8.66 5.22 -18.83
CA ALA A 251 9.21 5.99 -17.72
C ALA A 251 8.13 6.33 -16.66
N GLY A 252 6.92 6.67 -17.09
CA GLY A 252 5.79 6.91 -16.19
C GLY A 252 5.34 5.67 -15.40
N LEU A 253 5.64 4.47 -15.90
CA LEU A 253 5.29 3.20 -15.24
C LEU A 253 6.38 2.69 -14.27
N ILE A 254 7.61 3.23 -14.31
CA ILE A 254 8.72 2.76 -13.47
C ILE A 254 8.40 2.90 -11.98
N GLN A 255 7.97 4.08 -11.52
CA GLN A 255 7.68 4.32 -10.10
C GLN A 255 6.55 3.41 -9.58
N PRO A 256 5.37 3.34 -10.23
CA PRO A 256 4.33 2.39 -9.85
C PRO A 256 4.83 0.93 -9.83
N ALA A 257 5.65 0.52 -10.81
CA ALA A 257 6.18 -0.84 -10.86
C ALA A 257 7.12 -1.13 -9.67
N ILE A 258 7.98 -0.17 -9.29
CA ILE A 258 8.83 -0.29 -8.10
C ILE A 258 7.99 -0.38 -6.83
N THR A 259 7.00 0.49 -6.65
CA THR A 259 6.11 0.48 -5.49
C THR A 259 5.36 -0.85 -5.38
N VAL A 260 4.74 -1.31 -6.48
CA VAL A 260 4.02 -2.60 -6.52
C VAL A 260 4.98 -3.75 -6.22
N SER A 261 6.20 -3.73 -6.78
CA SER A 261 7.22 -4.75 -6.52
C SER A 261 7.61 -4.79 -5.05
N GLN A 262 7.88 -3.64 -4.42
CA GLN A 262 8.25 -3.55 -3.00
C GLN A 262 7.12 -4.03 -2.08
N SER A 263 5.90 -3.57 -2.34
CA SER A 263 4.70 -4.02 -1.62
C SER A 263 4.52 -5.52 -1.74
N TRP A 264 4.66 -6.11 -2.93
CA TRP A 264 4.58 -7.56 -3.13
C TRP A 264 5.67 -8.32 -2.36
N THR A 265 6.93 -7.88 -2.44
CA THR A 265 8.04 -8.55 -1.72
C THR A 265 7.91 -8.48 -0.21
N SER A 266 7.24 -7.45 0.31
CA SER A 266 6.98 -7.25 1.74
C SER A 266 5.62 -7.79 2.19
N SER A 267 4.87 -8.50 1.33
CA SER A 267 3.51 -8.98 1.60
C SER A 267 2.55 -7.88 2.08
N CYS A 268 2.63 -6.72 1.42
CA CYS A 268 1.93 -5.50 1.74
C CYS A 268 0.95 -5.14 0.62
N ALA A 269 -0.23 -4.62 0.98
CA ALA A 269 -1.23 -4.18 0.02
C ALA A 269 -0.69 -2.98 -0.78
N ALA A 270 -0.70 -3.09 -2.12
CA ALA A 270 -0.10 -2.08 -2.99
C ALA A 270 -1.04 -0.91 -3.35
N PHE A 271 -2.35 -1.04 -3.08
CA PHE A 271 -3.39 -0.09 -3.49
C PHE A 271 -4.21 0.42 -2.31
N GLU A 272 -3.57 1.16 -1.41
CA GLU A 272 -4.20 1.79 -0.23
C GLU A 272 -5.32 2.77 -0.59
N ARG A 273 -5.16 3.52 -1.68
CA ARG A 273 -6.04 4.67 -2.03
C ARG A 273 -7.43 4.31 -2.57
N TRP A 274 -7.69 3.04 -2.90
CA TRP A 274 -8.97 2.58 -3.43
C TRP A 274 -9.82 1.81 -2.41
N LEU A 275 -9.23 1.45 -1.26
CA LEU A 275 -9.90 0.75 -0.18
C LEU A 275 -10.34 1.79 0.86
N ALA A 276 -11.63 2.07 0.92
CA ALA A 276 -12.20 3.08 1.80
C ALA A 276 -11.94 2.75 3.30
N GLY A 277 -10.89 3.33 3.89
CA GLY A 277 -10.62 3.34 5.34
C GLY A 277 -10.36 1.99 6.02
N THR A 278 -10.53 0.86 5.33
CA THR A 278 -10.45 -0.50 5.90
C THR A 278 -9.04 -1.04 6.01
N VAL A 279 -8.09 -0.53 5.21
CA VAL A 279 -6.69 -0.95 5.23
C VAL A 279 -5.84 0.27 4.94
N ALA A 280 -4.84 0.52 5.79
CA ALA A 280 -3.79 1.49 5.49
C ALA A 280 -2.46 0.87 5.89
N THR A 281 -1.61 0.63 4.89
CA THR A 281 -0.30 0.02 5.09
C THR A 281 0.80 0.95 4.63
N ARG A 282 2.05 0.55 4.85
CA ARG A 282 3.21 1.08 4.13
C ARG A 282 4.38 0.13 4.28
N VAL A 283 5.27 0.13 3.29
CA VAL A 283 6.55 -0.56 3.43
C VAL A 283 7.53 0.38 4.14
N SER A 284 8.13 -0.07 5.24
CA SER A 284 9.14 0.68 5.98
C SER A 284 10.36 -0.21 6.26
N ARG A 285 11.56 0.40 6.29
CA ARG A 285 12.82 -0.33 6.51
C ARG A 285 13.24 -0.19 7.97
N LEU A 286 13.15 -1.27 8.74
CA LEU A 286 13.39 -1.28 10.18
C LEU A 286 14.77 -1.86 10.54
N GLY A 287 15.84 -1.16 10.15
CA GLY A 287 17.23 -1.53 10.43
C GLY A 287 17.61 -2.91 9.86
N ALA A 288 18.33 -3.72 10.64
CA ALA A 288 18.77 -5.06 10.23
C ALA A 288 17.62 -6.05 9.95
N ALA A 289 16.38 -5.72 10.33
CA ALA A 289 15.21 -6.56 10.06
C ALA A 289 14.66 -6.43 8.63
N GLY A 290 15.21 -5.51 7.82
CA GLY A 290 14.85 -5.32 6.43
C GLY A 290 13.56 -4.51 6.21
N GLU A 291 12.98 -4.66 5.03
CA GLU A 291 11.69 -4.05 4.64
C GLU A 291 10.52 -4.84 5.26
N GLN A 292 9.58 -4.11 5.87
CA GLN A 292 8.45 -4.68 6.58
C GLN A 292 7.17 -3.93 6.24
N CYS A 293 6.05 -4.66 6.23
CA CYS A 293 4.73 -4.10 6.01
C CYS A 293 4.13 -3.60 7.33
N LEU A 294 4.10 -2.29 7.52
CA LEU A 294 3.55 -1.64 8.71
C LEU A 294 2.14 -1.11 8.43
N GLY A 295 1.34 -0.86 9.47
CA GLY A 295 0.03 -0.23 9.35
C GLY A 295 -1.10 -1.04 9.97
N TYR A 296 -2.33 -0.89 9.49
CA TYR A 296 -3.50 -1.59 10.02
C TYR A 296 -4.37 -2.22 8.93
N SER A 297 -5.15 -3.23 9.34
CA SER A 297 -6.10 -3.95 8.50
C SER A 297 -7.36 -4.32 9.27
N ASP A 298 -8.51 -4.05 8.65
CA ASP A 298 -9.84 -4.50 9.07
C ASP A 298 -10.40 -5.59 8.11
N SER A 299 -9.62 -6.07 7.14
CA SER A 299 -10.12 -7.05 6.15
C SER A 299 -9.05 -8.02 5.66
N ALA A 300 -9.50 -9.13 5.07
CA ALA A 300 -8.61 -10.15 4.50
C ALA A 300 -7.74 -9.68 3.32
N VAL A 301 -7.92 -8.44 2.83
CA VAL A 301 -7.04 -7.84 1.81
C VAL A 301 -5.60 -7.71 2.30
N GLN A 302 -5.41 -7.47 3.60
CA GLN A 302 -4.10 -7.42 4.22
C GLN A 302 -4.06 -8.30 5.45
N VAL A 303 -3.11 -9.24 5.45
CA VAL A 303 -2.79 -10.14 6.57
C VAL A 303 -1.30 -10.05 6.82
N PHE A 304 -0.90 -9.68 8.03
CA PHE A 304 0.50 -9.44 8.39
C PHE A 304 1.22 -10.75 8.78
N GLY A 305 2.55 -10.75 8.64
CA GLY A 305 3.38 -11.90 9.02
C GLY A 305 3.30 -13.09 8.05
N ALA A 306 4.22 -14.03 8.25
CA ALA A 306 4.39 -15.22 7.42
C ALA A 306 3.94 -16.52 8.11
N ASN A 307 3.82 -16.53 9.45
CA ASN A 307 3.43 -17.71 10.22
C ASN A 307 2.00 -18.17 9.88
N GLU A 308 1.81 -19.48 9.70
CA GLU A 308 0.55 -20.09 9.26
C GLU A 308 -0.59 -19.84 10.26
N ARG A 309 -0.35 -20.11 11.55
CA ARG A 309 -1.32 -19.92 12.64
C ARG A 309 -1.74 -18.45 12.77
N LEU A 310 -0.76 -17.54 12.74
CA LEU A 310 -0.99 -16.09 12.81
C LEU A 310 -1.81 -15.57 11.61
N ARG A 311 -1.50 -16.03 10.40
CA ARG A 311 -2.25 -15.63 9.19
C ARG A 311 -3.69 -16.15 9.21
N TYR A 312 -3.87 -17.39 9.66
CA TYR A 312 -5.19 -18.00 9.80
C TYR A 312 -6.06 -17.22 10.78
N VAL A 313 -5.55 -16.94 11.99
CA VAL A 313 -6.36 -16.28 13.02
C VAL A 313 -6.72 -14.85 12.64
N GLN A 314 -5.81 -14.09 12.01
CA GLN A 314 -6.15 -12.77 11.43
C GLN A 314 -7.29 -12.88 10.41
N SER A 315 -7.22 -13.86 9.51
CA SER A 315 -8.29 -14.08 8.51
C SER A 315 -9.62 -14.41 9.17
N ALA A 316 -9.61 -15.20 10.25
CA ALA A 316 -10.81 -15.53 11.02
C ALA A 316 -11.37 -14.32 11.78
N VAL A 317 -10.51 -13.45 12.34
CA VAL A 317 -10.88 -12.16 12.93
C VAL A 317 -11.55 -11.27 11.88
N HIS A 318 -10.97 -11.16 10.69
CA HIS A 318 -11.59 -10.40 9.59
C HIS A 318 -12.96 -10.97 9.17
N ALA A 319 -13.11 -12.29 9.14
CA ALA A 319 -14.41 -12.92 8.88
C ALA A 319 -15.44 -12.59 9.97
N GLN A 320 -15.03 -12.50 11.23
CA GLN A 320 -15.87 -12.03 12.32
C GLN A 320 -16.20 -10.53 12.22
N ASN A 321 -15.27 -9.68 11.77
CA ASN A 321 -15.57 -8.27 11.48
C ASN A 321 -16.67 -8.15 10.43
N GLU A 322 -16.57 -8.89 9.33
CA GLU A 322 -17.60 -8.91 8.27
C GLU A 322 -18.94 -9.45 8.79
N ARG A 323 -18.91 -10.45 9.68
CA ARG A 323 -20.12 -10.94 10.37
C ARG A 323 -20.74 -9.85 11.24
N ALA A 324 -19.93 -9.14 12.02
CA ALA A 324 -20.36 -8.05 12.88
C ALA A 324 -20.96 -6.90 12.07
N LYS A 325 -20.34 -6.51 10.94
CA LYS A 325 -20.87 -5.48 10.02
C LYS A 325 -22.27 -5.84 9.52
N ARG A 326 -22.47 -7.08 9.08
CA ARG A 326 -23.79 -7.56 8.61
C ARG A 326 -24.83 -7.53 9.74
N LEU A 327 -24.47 -8.03 10.92
CA LEU A 327 -25.38 -8.02 12.08
C LEU A 327 -25.74 -6.62 12.55
N HIS A 328 -24.81 -5.66 12.44
CA HIS A 328 -25.07 -4.26 12.77
C HIS A 328 -25.95 -3.60 11.70
N ALA A 329 -25.73 -3.90 10.41
CA ALA A 329 -26.60 -3.43 9.34
C ALA A 329 -28.05 -3.96 9.49
N ASP A 330 -28.20 -5.22 9.92
CA ASP A 330 -29.51 -5.84 10.18
C ASP A 330 -30.21 -5.25 11.43
N ASN A 331 -29.45 -4.82 12.44
CA ASN A 331 -29.97 -4.18 13.65
C ASN A 331 -29.03 -3.06 14.14
N PRO A 332 -29.20 -1.81 13.63
CA PRO A 332 -28.35 -0.68 13.97
C PRO A 332 -28.39 -0.24 15.43
N HIS A 333 -29.39 -0.70 16.21
CA HIS A 333 -29.50 -0.40 17.63
C HIS A 333 -28.53 -1.22 18.49
N ARG A 334 -27.91 -2.26 17.93
CA ARG A 334 -26.85 -3.00 18.62
C ARG A 334 -25.58 -2.16 18.63
N PRO A 335 -24.99 -1.89 19.82
CA PRO A 335 -23.74 -1.17 19.92
C PRO A 335 -22.65 -1.85 19.09
N TYR A 336 -21.89 -1.06 18.35
CA TYR A 336 -20.79 -1.54 17.54
C TYR A 336 -19.48 -1.16 18.21
N VAL A 337 -18.85 -2.12 18.88
CA VAL A 337 -17.60 -1.93 19.63
C VAL A 337 -16.44 -2.29 18.72
N THR A 338 -15.60 -1.30 18.42
CA THR A 338 -14.35 -1.52 17.68
C THR A 338 -13.16 -1.38 18.62
N LEU A 339 -12.26 -2.36 18.61
CA LEU A 339 -10.96 -2.30 19.28
C LEU A 339 -9.85 -2.42 18.26
N ILE A 340 -8.74 -1.71 18.48
CA ILE A 340 -7.52 -1.90 17.70
C ILE A 340 -6.61 -2.85 18.48
N TYR A 341 -6.29 -4.02 17.92
CA TYR A 341 -5.21 -4.86 18.41
C TYR A 341 -3.89 -4.39 17.80
N PHE A 342 -2.97 -3.90 18.62
CA PHE A 342 -1.70 -3.34 18.13
C PHE A 342 -0.50 -4.09 18.68
N ALA A 343 0.28 -4.73 17.80
CA ALA A 343 1.46 -5.52 18.17
C ALA A 343 2.50 -5.57 17.04
N GLY A 344 3.64 -6.22 17.28
CA GLY A 344 4.64 -6.54 16.27
C GLY A 344 4.31 -7.83 15.53
N LEU A 345 3.63 -7.73 14.38
CA LEU A 345 3.13 -8.87 13.59
C LEU A 345 4.08 -9.33 12.47
N THR A 346 5.08 -8.50 12.14
CA THR A 346 6.14 -8.88 11.21
C THR A 346 7.44 -9.08 11.98
N ASN A 347 7.85 -10.33 12.16
CA ASN A 347 9.09 -10.69 12.81
C ASN A 347 10.13 -11.18 11.79
N SER A 348 11.42 -10.97 12.08
CA SER A 348 12.50 -11.56 11.27
C SER A 348 12.39 -13.09 11.27
N ARG A 349 12.88 -13.77 10.22
CA ARG A 349 12.79 -15.24 9.98
C ARG A 349 13.21 -16.15 11.16
N PHE A 350 13.81 -15.61 12.21
CA PHE A 350 14.30 -16.31 13.40
C PHE A 350 13.40 -16.19 14.65
N GLY A 351 12.18 -15.63 14.53
CA GLY A 351 11.28 -15.38 15.66
C GLY A 351 9.95 -16.17 15.73
N PRO A 352 9.86 -17.47 15.38
CA PRO A 352 8.58 -18.20 15.35
C PRO A 352 7.83 -18.20 16.70
N ARG A 353 8.57 -18.08 17.82
CA ARG A 353 8.00 -17.95 19.17
C ARG A 353 7.14 -16.69 19.34
N THR A 354 7.61 -15.56 18.81
CA THR A 354 6.86 -14.30 18.87
C THR A 354 5.60 -14.38 18.02
N ASP A 355 5.67 -15.02 16.85
CA ASP A 355 4.51 -15.23 15.99
C ASP A 355 3.44 -16.12 16.64
N HIS A 356 3.84 -17.20 17.36
CA HIS A 356 2.90 -18.04 18.13
C HIS A 356 2.25 -17.27 19.29
N ALA A 357 3.03 -16.48 20.03
CA ALA A 357 2.51 -15.68 21.14
C ALA A 357 1.49 -14.64 20.67
N VAL A 358 1.77 -13.94 19.58
CA VAL A 358 0.85 -12.99 18.94
C VAL A 358 -0.39 -13.71 18.37
N ALA A 359 -0.23 -14.91 17.81
CA ALA A 359 -1.36 -15.71 17.37
C ALA A 359 -2.29 -16.08 18.53
N GLU A 360 -1.75 -16.46 19.70
CA GLU A 360 -2.55 -16.73 20.91
C GLU A 360 -3.34 -15.51 21.37
N GLU A 361 -2.76 -14.31 21.33
CA GLU A 361 -3.46 -13.06 21.66
C GLU A 361 -4.65 -12.82 20.72
N LEU A 362 -4.46 -12.98 19.40
CA LEU A 362 -5.53 -12.88 18.41
C LEU A 362 -6.58 -13.99 18.53
N GLU A 363 -6.19 -15.20 18.96
CA GLU A 363 -7.13 -16.28 19.26
C GLU A 363 -8.07 -15.91 20.42
N GLY A 364 -7.56 -15.23 21.46
CA GLY A 364 -8.37 -14.68 22.55
C GLY A 364 -9.42 -13.69 22.05
N LEU A 365 -8.99 -12.75 21.19
CA LEU A 365 -9.90 -11.78 20.56
C LEU A 365 -10.93 -12.46 19.66
N LEU A 366 -10.52 -13.46 18.88
CA LEU A 366 -11.41 -14.24 18.02
C LEU A 366 -12.47 -14.98 18.84
N LEU A 367 -12.09 -15.59 19.96
CA LEU A 367 -13.05 -16.25 20.86
C LEU A 367 -14.11 -15.28 21.35
N ARG A 368 -13.71 -14.09 21.79
CA ARG A 368 -14.66 -13.06 22.24
C ARG A 368 -15.54 -12.58 21.08
N GLN A 369 -14.97 -12.36 19.90
CA GLN A 369 -15.77 -12.02 18.73
C GLN A 369 -16.81 -13.09 18.39
N GLN A 370 -16.44 -14.37 18.44
CA GLN A 370 -17.38 -15.47 18.18
C GLN A 370 -18.51 -15.52 19.22
N GLU A 371 -18.25 -15.10 20.45
CA GLU A 371 -19.25 -14.98 21.50
C GLU A 371 -20.23 -13.84 21.25
N GLN A 372 -19.73 -12.64 20.95
CA GLN A 372 -20.54 -11.42 20.75
C GLN A 372 -21.24 -11.36 19.38
N ASN A 373 -20.60 -11.84 18.31
CA ASN A 373 -21.10 -11.72 16.93
C ASN A 373 -22.11 -12.82 16.56
N LYS A 374 -23.01 -13.11 17.50
CA LYS A 374 -24.18 -13.98 17.31
C LYS A 374 -25.44 -13.15 17.04
N ARG A 375 -26.52 -13.82 16.68
CA ARG A 375 -27.85 -13.17 16.60
C ARG A 375 -28.31 -12.88 18.03
N SER A 376 -28.47 -11.60 18.33
CA SER A 376 -28.99 -11.08 19.59
C SER A 376 -29.77 -9.81 19.31
N ALA A 377 -30.74 -9.48 20.16
CA ALA A 377 -31.52 -8.26 20.04
C ALA A 377 -30.75 -7.04 20.56
N THR A 378 -29.94 -7.21 21.60
CA THR A 378 -29.42 -6.10 22.40
C THR A 378 -27.91 -6.17 22.68
N GLU A 379 -27.28 -7.33 22.58
CA GLU A 379 -25.86 -7.49 22.92
C GLU A 379 -24.94 -6.74 21.95
N PRO A 380 -23.88 -6.08 22.45
CA PRO A 380 -22.89 -5.42 21.59
C PRO A 380 -22.24 -6.39 20.59
N LEU A 381 -21.87 -5.82 19.45
CA LEU A 381 -21.07 -6.47 18.42
C LEU A 381 -19.62 -6.06 18.57
N LEU A 382 -18.68 -6.97 18.23
CA LEU A 382 -17.26 -6.74 18.39
C LEU A 382 -16.52 -6.80 17.04
N ARG A 383 -15.88 -5.70 16.68
CA ARG A 383 -14.97 -5.56 15.54
C ARG A 383 -13.54 -5.36 16.05
N ILE A 384 -12.58 -6.04 15.44
CA ILE A 384 -11.17 -5.95 15.81
C ILE A 384 -10.36 -5.48 14.60
N ILE A 385 -9.76 -4.31 14.69
CA ILE A 385 -8.81 -3.81 13.69
C ILE A 385 -7.41 -4.26 14.10
N ILE A 386 -6.68 -4.91 13.19
CA ILE A 386 -5.36 -5.47 13.47
C ILE A 386 -4.30 -4.49 12.98
N ALA A 387 -3.43 -4.03 13.88
CA ALA A 387 -2.35 -3.09 13.59
C ALA A 387 -0.97 -3.71 13.83
N ASN A 388 -0.03 -3.46 12.92
CA ASN A 388 1.34 -3.95 12.95
C ASN A 388 2.34 -2.82 13.15
N GLY A 389 3.03 -2.82 14.30
CA GLY A 389 4.12 -1.91 14.63
C GLY A 389 5.50 -2.36 14.14
N GLY A 390 5.60 -3.51 13.44
CA GLY A 390 6.86 -4.06 12.95
C GLY A 390 7.63 -4.85 14.01
N THR A 391 8.78 -5.41 13.63
CA THR A 391 9.60 -6.24 14.52
C THR A 391 9.97 -5.49 15.80
N GLY A 392 9.56 -6.02 16.95
CA GLY A 392 9.84 -5.45 18.26
C GLY A 392 9.27 -4.04 18.44
N MET A 393 8.14 -3.72 17.79
CA MET A 393 7.44 -2.43 17.88
C MET A 393 8.21 -1.21 17.37
N ARG A 394 9.29 -1.40 16.60
CA ARG A 394 10.16 -0.30 16.13
C ARG A 394 9.44 0.75 15.29
N GLY A 395 8.41 0.36 14.54
CA GLY A 395 7.59 1.27 13.73
C GLY A 395 6.34 1.77 14.44
N ALA A 396 6.12 1.44 15.72
CA ALA A 396 4.89 1.76 16.42
C ALA A 396 4.58 3.28 16.48
N PRO A 397 5.54 4.19 16.77
CA PRO A 397 5.28 5.62 16.79
C PRO A 397 4.84 6.17 15.43
N GLU A 398 5.46 5.67 14.36
CA GLU A 398 5.14 6.05 12.98
C GLU A 398 3.73 5.59 12.59
N VAL A 399 3.43 4.30 12.81
CA VAL A 399 2.09 3.73 12.53
C VAL A 399 1.01 4.44 13.33
N THR A 400 1.26 4.73 14.61
CA THR A 400 0.28 5.44 15.43
C THR A 400 0.00 6.84 14.89
N ARG A 401 1.05 7.65 14.68
CA ARG A 401 0.90 9.05 14.29
C ARG A 401 0.28 9.21 12.91
N GLU A 402 0.73 8.39 11.95
CA GLU A 402 0.36 8.58 10.54
C GLU A 402 -0.88 7.80 10.12
N LEU A 403 -1.21 6.70 10.80
CA LEU A 403 -2.25 5.77 10.35
C LEU A 403 -3.35 5.56 11.40
N LEU A 404 -3.00 5.29 12.66
CA LEU A 404 -4.01 5.00 13.69
C LEU A 404 -4.72 6.25 14.22
N VAL A 405 -4.00 7.36 14.42
CA VAL A 405 -4.62 8.63 14.87
C VAL A 405 -5.70 9.11 13.89
N PRO A 406 -5.45 9.21 12.56
CA PRO A 406 -6.51 9.56 11.61
C PRO A 406 -7.70 8.59 11.64
N LEU A 407 -7.43 7.29 11.84
CA LEU A 407 -8.48 6.27 11.96
C LEU A 407 -9.34 6.50 13.21
N VAL A 408 -8.72 6.66 14.39
CA VAL A 408 -9.39 6.91 15.68
C VAL A 408 -10.19 8.20 15.67
N ASP A 409 -9.71 9.23 14.98
CA ASP A 409 -10.42 10.51 14.86
C ASP A 409 -11.62 10.42 13.89
N SER A 410 -11.55 9.52 12.90
CA SER A 410 -12.61 9.34 11.88
C SER A 410 -13.68 8.31 12.25
N ASP A 411 -13.35 7.30 13.06
CA ASP A 411 -14.25 6.19 13.42
C ASP A 411 -14.60 6.24 14.93
N PRO A 412 -15.76 6.79 15.32
CA PRO A 412 -16.16 6.91 16.71
C PRO A 412 -16.53 5.57 17.37
N THR A 413 -16.60 4.48 16.60
CA THR A 413 -16.82 3.14 17.15
C THR A 413 -15.56 2.55 17.77
N ILE A 414 -14.40 3.16 17.53
CA ILE A 414 -13.13 2.76 18.14
C ILE A 414 -13.10 3.22 19.58
N LEU A 415 -13.27 2.26 20.50
CA LEU A 415 -13.38 2.52 21.93
C LEU A 415 -12.05 2.38 22.66
N GLY A 416 -11.06 1.72 22.06
CA GLY A 416 -9.72 1.60 22.65
C GLY A 416 -8.76 0.75 21.83
N VAL A 417 -7.53 0.71 22.31
CA VAL A 417 -6.43 -0.10 21.77
C VAL A 417 -6.06 -1.16 22.80
N VAL A 418 -5.85 -2.40 22.36
CA VAL A 418 -5.41 -3.53 23.20
C VAL A 418 -4.12 -4.14 22.65
N GLY A 419 -3.29 -4.73 23.50
CA GLY A 419 -2.07 -5.44 23.09
C GLY A 419 -0.79 -4.75 23.57
N MET A 420 0.00 -4.24 22.63
CA MET A 420 1.27 -3.50 22.77
C MET A 420 2.58 -4.29 22.91
N ASP A 421 2.56 -5.63 22.76
CA ASP A 421 3.68 -6.61 22.65
C ASP A 421 4.86 -6.49 23.64
N ARG A 422 5.60 -5.37 23.67
CA ARG A 422 6.85 -5.19 24.43
C ARG A 422 6.98 -3.81 25.07
N SER A 423 7.47 -3.77 26.31
CA SER A 423 7.88 -2.55 27.02
C SER A 423 9.21 -2.05 26.48
N VAL A 424 9.14 -1.23 25.43
CA VAL A 424 10.26 -0.54 24.79
C VAL A 424 9.86 0.93 24.56
N THR A 425 10.84 1.81 24.39
CA THR A 425 10.63 3.25 24.20
C THR A 425 9.67 3.58 23.05
N GLU A 426 9.73 2.81 21.95
CA GLU A 426 8.84 3.00 20.81
C GLU A 426 7.36 2.70 21.15
N THR A 427 7.11 1.73 22.04
CA THR A 427 5.77 1.43 22.56
C THR A 427 5.27 2.55 23.47
N GLU A 428 6.12 3.09 24.35
CA GLU A 428 5.77 4.21 25.23
C GLU A 428 5.35 5.46 24.45
N GLN A 429 6.09 5.76 23.37
CA GLN A 429 5.74 6.84 22.46
C GLN A 429 4.38 6.60 21.79
N ALA A 430 4.10 5.37 21.35
CA ALA A 430 2.81 5.03 20.76
C ALA A 430 1.66 5.16 21.78
N ILE A 431 1.86 4.71 23.04
CA ILE A 431 0.90 4.88 24.14
C ILE A 431 0.61 6.37 24.38
N ARG A 432 1.67 7.19 24.47
CA ARG A 432 1.54 8.63 24.69
C ARG A 432 0.72 9.31 23.60
N ILE A 433 1.04 9.04 22.33
CA ILE A 433 0.32 9.62 21.18
C ILE A 433 -1.16 9.20 21.18
N LEU A 434 -1.47 7.93 21.45
CA LEU A 434 -2.86 7.47 21.54
C LEU A 434 -3.61 8.15 22.70
N GLY A 435 -2.96 8.31 23.84
CA GLY A 435 -3.50 9.01 25.01
C GLY A 435 -3.76 10.49 24.74
N GLU A 436 -2.85 11.19 24.05
CA GLU A 436 -3.01 12.59 23.62
C GLU A 436 -4.22 12.78 22.69
N HIS A 437 -4.58 11.75 21.91
CA HIS A 437 -5.77 11.72 21.07
C HIS A 437 -7.00 11.12 21.78
N GLY A 438 -6.94 10.92 23.09
CA GLY A 438 -8.07 10.49 23.90
C GLY A 438 -8.47 9.02 23.71
N SER A 439 -7.57 8.17 23.21
CA SER A 439 -7.80 6.74 23.03
C SER A 439 -7.28 5.95 24.23
N PRO A 440 -8.12 5.19 24.94
CA PRO A 440 -7.65 4.33 26.02
C PRO A 440 -6.84 3.16 25.46
N VAL A 441 -5.75 2.84 26.13
CA VAL A 441 -4.83 1.77 25.76
C VAL A 441 -4.74 0.77 26.89
N LEU A 442 -5.10 -0.48 26.62
CA LEU A 442 -4.97 -1.59 27.56
C LEU A 442 -3.79 -2.49 27.15
N GLY A 443 -2.67 -2.36 27.88
CA GLY A 443 -1.51 -3.22 27.73
C GLY A 443 -1.84 -4.65 28.20
N SER A 444 -1.74 -5.63 27.30
CA SER A 444 -2.08 -7.03 27.62
C SER A 444 -0.96 -7.78 28.35
N THR A 445 0.28 -7.37 28.13
CA THR A 445 1.49 -8.14 28.52
C THR A 445 2.64 -7.27 28.98
N LEU A 446 2.44 -5.95 29.05
CA LEU A 446 3.42 -4.99 29.55
C LEU A 446 3.34 -4.99 31.08
N THR A 447 4.48 -5.11 31.76
CA THR A 447 4.56 -5.18 33.23
C THR A 447 5.33 -4.00 33.87
N SER A 448 5.83 -3.07 33.05
CA SER A 448 6.57 -1.91 33.54
C SER A 448 5.62 -0.91 34.20
N THR A 449 5.83 -0.61 35.48
CA THR A 449 4.93 0.23 36.29
C THR A 449 4.89 1.69 35.84
N GLU A 450 6.00 2.22 35.32
CA GLU A 450 6.12 3.60 34.81
C GLU A 450 5.20 3.93 33.62
N LEU A 451 4.55 2.92 33.00
CA LEU A 451 3.69 3.13 31.82
C LEU A 451 2.39 3.87 32.14
N THR A 452 1.89 3.78 33.37
CA THR A 452 0.68 4.50 33.81
C THR A 452 0.91 6.00 33.93
N GLU A 453 2.16 6.42 34.16
CA GLU A 453 2.54 7.84 34.24
C GLU A 453 2.54 8.53 32.86
N LEU A 454 2.56 7.76 31.76
CA LEU A 454 2.55 8.30 30.41
C LEU A 454 1.24 9.00 30.06
N THR A 455 0.11 8.46 30.54
CA THR A 455 -1.23 9.00 30.28
C THR A 455 -2.28 8.38 31.21
N PRO A 456 -3.28 9.16 31.70
CA PRO A 456 -4.39 8.65 32.51
C PRO A 456 -5.32 7.68 31.74
N LEU A 457 -5.08 7.49 30.44
CA LEU A 457 -5.84 6.59 29.56
C LEU A 457 -5.12 5.26 29.30
N TYR A 458 -3.94 5.04 29.90
CA TYR A 458 -3.28 3.74 29.86
C TYR A 458 -3.80 2.85 31.00
N PHE A 459 -4.05 1.60 30.70
CA PHE A 459 -4.46 0.56 31.64
C PHE A 459 -3.57 -0.66 31.42
N GLN A 460 -3.25 -1.38 32.50
CA GLN A 460 -2.40 -2.56 32.44
C GLN A 460 -3.15 -3.77 32.97
N LEU A 461 -3.46 -4.70 32.06
CA LEU A 461 -4.26 -5.89 32.39
C LEU A 461 -3.54 -6.86 33.34
N VAL A 462 -2.21 -6.91 33.26
CA VAL A 462 -1.37 -7.80 34.07
C VAL A 462 -0.74 -7.04 35.24
N PRO A 463 -0.54 -7.69 36.41
CA PRO A 463 0.17 -7.08 37.53
C PRO A 463 1.56 -6.56 37.13
N GLY A 464 2.00 -5.48 37.78
CA GLY A 464 3.31 -4.88 37.51
C GLY A 464 4.50 -5.69 38.02
N ASN A 465 5.70 -5.30 37.58
CA ASN A 465 6.98 -5.89 38.02
C ASN A 465 7.17 -5.82 39.55
N GLU A 466 6.57 -4.85 40.23
CA GLU A 466 6.55 -4.77 41.70
C GLU A 466 5.81 -5.94 42.35
N LYS A 467 4.64 -6.32 41.81
CA LYS A 467 3.88 -7.49 42.25
C LYS A 467 4.59 -8.80 41.90
N GLN A 468 5.28 -8.83 40.76
CA GLN A 468 6.14 -9.95 40.43
C GLN A 468 7.31 -10.12 41.41
N ALA A 469 7.96 -9.02 41.81
CA ALA A 469 9.01 -9.06 42.82
C ALA A 469 8.48 -9.52 44.18
N GLU A 470 7.31 -9.01 44.60
CA GLU A 470 6.61 -9.45 45.81
C GLU A 470 6.33 -10.97 45.78
N LEU A 471 5.82 -11.49 44.67
CA LEU A 471 5.57 -12.94 44.50
C LEU A 471 6.86 -13.76 44.70
N ILE A 472 7.97 -13.33 44.11
CA ILE A 472 9.23 -14.08 44.15
C ILE A 472 9.86 -14.05 45.55
N VAL A 473 9.79 -12.90 46.23
CA VAL A 473 10.24 -12.79 47.63
C VAL A 473 9.41 -13.69 48.54
N ASN A 474 8.08 -13.64 48.43
CA ASN A 474 7.17 -14.47 49.22
C ASN A 474 7.37 -15.96 48.94
N TYR A 475 7.61 -16.33 47.68
CA TYR A 475 7.90 -17.70 47.30
C TYR A 475 9.25 -18.19 47.84
N ALA A 476 10.30 -17.36 47.77
CA ALA A 476 11.61 -17.68 48.33
C ALA A 476 11.54 -17.87 49.85
N ALA A 477 10.78 -17.01 50.55
CA ALA A 477 10.51 -17.14 51.97
C ALA A 477 9.72 -18.41 52.30
N HIS A 478 8.68 -18.73 51.52
CA HIS A 478 7.90 -19.96 51.69
C HIS A 478 8.77 -21.23 51.55
N LEU A 479 9.75 -21.21 50.64
CA LEU A 479 10.71 -22.29 50.46
C LEU A 479 11.84 -22.29 51.49
N ASN A 480 11.90 -21.32 52.41
CA ASN A 480 13.03 -21.08 53.30
C ASN A 480 14.37 -21.02 52.54
N SER A 481 14.36 -20.39 51.36
CA SER A 481 15.55 -20.28 50.52
C SER A 481 16.53 -19.30 51.17
N PRO A 482 17.78 -19.69 51.43
CA PRO A 482 18.76 -18.79 52.04
C PRO A 482 19.28 -17.75 51.03
N LYS A 483 19.09 -17.98 49.72
CA LYS A 483 19.72 -17.20 48.66
C LYS A 483 18.98 -17.29 47.33
N VAL A 484 18.85 -16.15 46.67
CA VAL A 484 18.40 -16.00 45.29
C VAL A 484 19.54 -15.43 44.44
N THR A 485 19.84 -16.07 43.31
CA THR A 485 20.75 -15.51 42.30
C THR A 485 19.95 -15.04 41.11
N LEU A 486 19.93 -13.73 40.88
CA LEU A 486 19.26 -13.03 39.79
C LEU A 486 20.13 -13.00 38.53
N TYR A 487 19.68 -13.68 37.48
CA TYR A 487 20.29 -13.71 36.16
C TYR A 487 19.53 -12.79 35.20
N HIS A 488 20.19 -11.75 34.70
CA HIS A 488 19.53 -10.76 33.82
C HIS A 488 20.44 -10.25 32.69
N PRO A 489 19.88 -9.83 31.54
CA PRO A 489 20.64 -9.14 30.53
C PRO A 489 21.09 -7.77 31.05
N SER A 490 22.03 -7.13 30.36
CA SER A 490 22.33 -5.72 30.58
C SER A 490 21.06 -4.87 30.61
N THR A 491 20.91 -4.09 31.68
CA THR A 491 19.79 -3.15 31.91
C THR A 491 20.03 -1.80 31.23
N SER A 492 21.20 -1.60 30.62
CA SER A 492 21.52 -0.41 29.84
C SER A 492 20.78 -0.38 28.49
N GLY A 493 20.41 0.82 28.02
CA GLY A 493 19.79 1.03 26.70
C GLY A 493 18.26 0.86 26.67
N ARG A 494 17.71 0.21 25.64
CA ARG A 494 16.26 0.12 25.36
C ARG A 494 15.50 -1.00 26.10
N ASN A 495 16.12 -1.64 27.10
CA ASN A 495 15.55 -2.82 27.76
C ASN A 495 14.79 -2.46 29.05
N ILE A 496 13.75 -1.64 28.90
CA ILE A 496 12.96 -1.08 30.02
C ILE A 496 12.39 -2.19 30.91
N TYR A 497 11.86 -3.26 30.30
CA TYR A 497 11.36 -4.44 31.03
C TYR A 497 12.36 -5.02 32.04
N ALA A 498 13.59 -5.31 31.61
CA ALA A 498 14.57 -5.93 32.49
C ALA A 498 15.07 -4.94 33.55
N ALA A 499 15.19 -3.66 33.20
CA ALA A 499 15.61 -2.62 34.13
C ALA A 499 14.63 -2.48 35.30
N THR A 500 13.33 -2.36 35.02
CA THR A 500 12.32 -2.17 36.09
C THR A 500 12.10 -3.45 36.91
N LEU A 501 12.19 -4.63 36.31
CA LEU A 501 12.10 -5.90 37.05
C LEU A 501 13.29 -6.12 37.99
N VAL A 502 14.52 -5.85 37.53
CA VAL A 502 15.73 -5.96 38.37
C VAL A 502 15.68 -4.97 39.52
N SER A 503 15.26 -3.73 39.25
CA SER A 503 15.09 -2.70 40.29
C SER A 503 14.08 -3.14 41.36
N ALA A 504 12.89 -3.60 40.95
CA ALA A 504 11.85 -4.04 41.86
C ALA A 504 12.27 -5.26 42.70
N LEU A 505 12.98 -6.22 42.11
CA LEU A 505 13.50 -7.37 42.84
C LEU A 505 14.54 -6.94 43.89
N THR A 506 15.50 -6.09 43.50
CA THR A 506 16.55 -5.61 44.40
C THR A 506 15.94 -4.92 45.62
N GLU A 507 15.02 -3.97 45.39
CA GLU A 507 14.34 -3.24 46.46
C GLU A 507 13.55 -4.17 47.40
N LYS A 508 12.82 -5.15 46.87
CA LYS A 508 12.04 -6.07 47.71
C LYS A 508 12.93 -7.00 48.53
N PHE A 509 14.02 -7.49 47.96
CA PHE A 509 14.96 -8.38 48.68
C PHE A 509 15.78 -7.65 49.75
N ASP A 510 16.08 -6.35 49.58
CA ASP A 510 16.79 -5.53 50.59
C ASP A 510 16.04 -5.48 51.94
N SER A 511 14.73 -5.72 51.92
CA SER A 511 13.87 -5.78 53.12
C SER A 511 13.82 -7.15 53.80
N THR A 512 14.62 -8.12 53.34
CA THR A 512 14.58 -9.52 53.79
C THR A 512 15.96 -10.04 54.19
N ASP A 513 15.99 -11.13 54.97
CA ASP A 513 17.25 -11.84 55.32
C ASP A 513 17.74 -12.79 54.21
N ILE A 514 17.09 -12.82 53.04
CA ILE A 514 17.43 -13.69 51.93
C ILE A 514 18.51 -13.03 51.08
N ALA A 515 19.68 -13.67 50.94
CA ALA A 515 20.78 -13.11 50.16
C ALA A 515 20.43 -13.00 48.67
N LEU A 516 20.51 -11.81 48.09
CA LEU A 516 20.36 -11.58 46.66
C LEU A 516 21.73 -11.38 45.98
N ASN A 517 22.04 -12.22 45.00
CA ASN A 517 23.23 -12.06 44.16
C ASN A 517 22.85 -11.79 42.71
N GLU A 518 23.49 -10.80 42.08
CA GLU A 518 23.25 -10.48 40.68
C GLU A 518 24.31 -11.10 39.75
N ARG A 519 23.85 -11.59 38.58
CA ARG A 519 24.66 -12.13 37.49
C ARG A 519 24.16 -11.57 36.16
N THR A 520 24.92 -10.65 35.60
CA THR A 520 24.59 -10.01 34.32
C THR A 520 25.33 -10.66 33.15
N TRP A 521 24.68 -10.76 31.98
CA TRP A 521 25.36 -11.03 30.71
C TRP A 521 25.27 -9.85 29.74
N GLN A 522 26.31 -9.63 28.93
CA GLN A 522 26.39 -8.47 28.03
C GLN A 522 25.93 -8.83 26.61
N ARG A 523 26.53 -9.85 25.99
CA ARG A 523 26.22 -10.24 24.60
C ARG A 523 25.41 -11.51 24.53
N SER A 524 25.71 -12.48 25.39
CA SER A 524 25.06 -13.79 25.36
C SER A 524 25.05 -14.46 26.73
N VAL A 525 23.99 -15.24 27.00
CA VAL A 525 23.89 -16.10 28.18
C VAL A 525 25.02 -17.13 28.27
N SER A 526 25.71 -17.43 27.16
CA SER A 526 26.88 -18.32 27.13
C SER A 526 28.07 -17.83 27.95
N GLU A 527 28.09 -16.54 28.32
CA GLU A 527 29.07 -15.92 29.22
C GLU A 527 28.90 -16.36 30.69
N LEU A 528 27.74 -16.93 31.04
CA LEU A 528 27.42 -17.32 32.41
C LEU A 528 28.14 -18.61 32.82
N ALA A 529 28.50 -18.68 34.09
CA ALA A 529 29.03 -19.90 34.69
C ALA A 529 27.92 -20.95 34.90
N PRO A 530 28.24 -22.27 34.84
CA PRO A 530 27.34 -23.33 35.28
C PRO A 530 26.92 -23.15 36.74
N LEU A 531 25.76 -23.72 37.11
CA LEU A 531 25.20 -23.66 38.46
C LEU A 531 25.82 -24.68 39.40
N CYS A 532 26.30 -25.80 38.86
CA CYS A 532 27.06 -26.77 39.63
C CYS A 532 28.37 -26.12 40.09
N ALA A 533 28.58 -26.14 41.40
CA ALA A 533 29.88 -25.92 42.02
C ALA A 533 30.41 -27.30 42.46
N GLU A 534 31.73 -27.47 42.48
CA GLU A 534 32.31 -28.68 43.06
C GLU A 534 31.96 -28.73 44.57
N ASP A 535 31.43 -29.87 45.01
CA ASP A 535 31.17 -30.24 46.42
C ASP A 535 30.25 -29.29 47.22
N THR A 536 29.28 -28.62 46.59
CA THR A 536 28.31 -27.76 47.29
C THR A 536 26.88 -28.07 46.87
N ASP A 537 26.06 -28.55 47.81
CA ASP A 537 24.61 -28.69 47.63
C ASP A 537 23.92 -27.31 47.60
N ARG A 538 23.30 -26.99 46.46
CA ARG A 538 22.58 -25.74 46.22
C ARG A 538 21.07 -25.95 46.02
N SER A 539 20.56 -27.14 46.34
CA SER A 539 19.15 -27.53 46.16
C SER A 539 18.14 -26.61 46.86
N ARG A 540 18.56 -25.89 47.91
CA ARG A 540 17.73 -24.90 48.63
C ARG A 540 17.81 -23.48 48.06
N GLU A 541 18.72 -23.20 47.15
CA GLU A 541 18.87 -21.87 46.52
C GLU A 541 17.95 -21.73 45.30
N ILE A 542 17.67 -20.48 44.91
CA ILE A 542 16.91 -20.16 43.70
C ILE A 542 17.82 -19.49 42.67
N ALA A 543 17.78 -19.97 41.43
CA ALA A 543 18.33 -19.30 40.27
C ALA A 543 17.18 -18.61 39.52
N PHE A 544 17.02 -17.30 39.72
CA PHE A 544 15.95 -16.53 39.10
C PHE A 544 16.38 -15.95 37.74
N TYR A 545 15.69 -16.29 36.66
CA TYR A 545 15.95 -15.80 35.32
C TYR A 545 15.02 -14.62 34.95
N ALA A 546 15.59 -13.43 34.78
CA ALA A 546 14.89 -12.20 34.39
C ALA A 546 15.19 -11.79 32.92
N GLY A 547 15.51 -12.77 32.06
CA GLY A 547 15.72 -12.54 30.63
C GLY A 547 14.46 -12.76 29.78
N ARG A 548 14.62 -12.69 28.46
CA ARG A 548 13.51 -12.89 27.49
C ARG A 548 13.36 -14.35 27.07
N GLU A 549 12.21 -14.66 26.48
CA GLU A 549 11.82 -16.00 26.02
C GLU A 549 12.80 -16.59 24.99
N ASN A 550 13.42 -15.72 24.19
CA ASN A 550 14.25 -16.14 23.07
C ASN A 550 15.58 -16.79 23.52
N THR A 551 16.07 -16.40 24.70
CA THR A 551 17.37 -16.77 25.26
C THR A 551 17.28 -17.78 26.40
N PHE A 552 16.06 -18.09 26.89
CA PHE A 552 15.87 -18.99 28.03
C PHE A 552 16.38 -20.43 27.77
N GLY A 553 16.16 -20.98 26.58
CA GLY A 553 16.70 -22.30 26.25
C GLY A 553 18.22 -22.35 26.24
N ASP A 554 18.88 -21.28 25.78
CA ASP A 554 20.34 -21.15 25.83
C ASP A 554 20.84 -20.96 27.26
N PHE A 555 20.06 -20.27 28.10
CA PHE A 555 20.32 -20.16 29.54
C PHE A 555 20.32 -21.53 30.19
N LEU A 556 19.25 -22.32 30.03
CA LEU A 556 19.15 -23.69 30.58
C LEU A 556 20.34 -24.57 30.18
N ARG A 557 20.74 -24.54 28.90
CA ARG A 557 21.92 -25.27 28.41
C ARG A 557 23.22 -24.78 29.04
N THR A 558 23.40 -23.48 29.15
CA THR A 558 24.65 -22.89 29.66
C THR A 558 24.81 -23.18 31.14
N VAL A 559 23.77 -22.92 31.92
CA VAL A 559 23.83 -22.98 33.38
C VAL A 559 23.82 -24.42 33.91
N ARG A 560 23.50 -25.40 33.07
CA ARG A 560 23.55 -26.84 33.41
C ARG A 560 24.69 -27.59 32.72
N ARG A 561 25.58 -26.89 32.03
CA ARG A 561 26.69 -27.51 31.29
C ARG A 561 27.61 -28.26 32.25
N ASN A 562 27.84 -29.55 31.97
CA ASN A 562 28.73 -30.43 32.72
C ASN A 562 28.36 -30.62 34.20
N CYS A 563 27.08 -30.52 34.56
CA CYS A 563 26.64 -30.79 35.93
C CYS A 563 26.33 -32.29 36.12
N PRO A 564 27.10 -33.01 36.96
CA PRO A 564 26.97 -34.47 37.12
C PRO A 564 25.77 -34.88 37.97
N ASP A 565 25.40 -34.09 38.98
CA ASP A 565 24.20 -34.30 39.80
C ASP A 565 23.19 -33.15 39.61
N SER A 566 21.98 -33.49 39.19
CA SER A 566 20.90 -32.52 39.03
C SER A 566 20.14 -32.24 40.34
N ALA A 567 20.25 -33.09 41.35
CA ALA A 567 19.57 -32.95 42.63
C ALA A 567 20.19 -31.84 43.50
N GLU A 568 21.49 -31.58 43.34
CA GLU A 568 22.23 -30.52 44.05
C GLU A 568 22.10 -29.14 43.39
N LEU A 569 21.43 -29.05 42.24
CA LEU A 569 21.26 -27.79 41.52
C LEU A 569 20.20 -26.89 42.16
N PRO A 570 20.38 -25.56 42.11
CA PRO A 570 19.36 -24.63 42.59
C PRO A 570 18.08 -24.71 41.75
N MET A 571 16.96 -24.39 42.38
CA MET A 571 15.67 -24.34 41.71
C MET A 571 15.67 -23.22 40.68
N ILE A 572 15.34 -23.56 39.43
CA ILE A 572 15.22 -22.57 38.35
C ILE A 572 13.82 -21.98 38.41
N VAL A 573 13.76 -20.68 38.67
CA VAL A 573 12.53 -19.87 38.60
C VAL A 573 12.73 -18.82 37.53
N ALA A 574 11.76 -18.61 36.65
CA ALA A 574 11.86 -17.64 35.57
C ALA A 574 10.78 -16.57 35.63
N SER A 575 11.06 -15.41 35.05
CA SER A 575 10.08 -14.35 34.89
C SER A 575 8.94 -14.74 33.94
N ASP A 576 7.93 -13.88 33.90
CA ASP A 576 6.72 -13.99 33.08
C ASP A 576 7.02 -14.11 31.58
N ALA A 577 8.11 -13.53 31.11
CA ALA A 577 8.52 -13.63 29.71
C ALA A 577 8.70 -15.08 29.25
N VAL A 578 9.07 -16.00 30.15
CA VAL A 578 9.31 -17.42 29.84
C VAL A 578 8.03 -18.18 29.52
N SER A 579 6.85 -17.65 29.83
CA SER A 579 5.58 -18.29 29.44
C SER A 579 5.49 -18.55 27.93
N ARG A 580 6.07 -17.67 27.09
CA ARG A 580 6.16 -17.86 25.63
C ARG A 580 7.02 -19.06 25.24
N PHE A 581 8.07 -19.35 25.99
CA PHE A 581 8.90 -20.55 25.79
C PHE A 581 8.13 -21.81 26.23
N VAL A 582 7.44 -21.73 27.38
CA VAL A 582 6.67 -22.83 27.94
C VAL A 582 5.51 -23.25 27.02
N SER A 583 4.84 -22.30 26.38
CA SER A 583 3.75 -22.58 25.44
C SER A 583 4.23 -23.03 24.04
N ASP A 584 5.53 -22.94 23.74
CA ASP A 584 6.09 -23.35 22.45
C ASP A 584 6.69 -24.77 22.47
N GLN A 585 6.01 -25.71 21.81
CA GLN A 585 6.45 -27.10 21.73
C GLN A 585 7.87 -27.26 21.17
N ARG A 586 8.23 -26.49 20.13
CA ARG A 586 9.52 -26.62 19.42
C ARG A 586 10.68 -26.26 20.33
N SER A 587 10.47 -25.26 21.18
CA SER A 587 11.46 -24.80 22.16
C SER A 587 11.70 -25.83 23.27
N ARG A 588 10.70 -26.68 23.58
CA ARG A 588 10.74 -27.65 24.68
C ARG A 588 11.24 -29.03 24.29
N LYS A 589 10.88 -29.52 23.11
CA LYS A 589 11.20 -30.89 22.63
C LYS A 589 12.69 -31.06 22.25
N THR A 590 13.57 -31.02 23.24
CA THR A 590 15.00 -31.33 23.08
C THR A 590 15.45 -32.29 24.18
N THR A 591 16.35 -33.20 23.85
CA THR A 591 16.83 -34.25 24.77
C THR A 591 17.58 -33.69 25.98
N GLU A 592 18.21 -32.54 25.80
CA GLU A 592 18.98 -31.79 26.81
C GLU A 592 18.08 -31.22 27.92
N PHE A 593 16.77 -31.17 27.68
CA PHE A 593 15.77 -30.69 28.63
C PHE A 593 15.02 -31.81 29.36
N ASN A 594 15.39 -33.07 29.12
CA ASN A 594 14.78 -34.21 29.81
C ASN A 594 15.07 -34.16 31.32
N GLY A 595 14.03 -34.26 32.13
CA GLY A 595 14.13 -34.20 33.59
C GLY A 595 14.48 -32.82 34.14
N VAL A 596 14.37 -31.77 33.31
CA VAL A 596 14.62 -30.39 33.75
C VAL A 596 13.33 -29.81 34.31
N THR A 597 13.29 -29.64 35.62
CA THR A 597 12.26 -28.89 36.32
C THR A 597 12.45 -27.39 36.12
N VAL A 598 11.38 -26.69 35.78
CA VAL A 598 11.35 -25.23 35.66
C VAL A 598 10.11 -24.68 36.33
N SER A 599 10.31 -23.70 37.20
CA SER A 599 9.25 -22.81 37.66
C SER A 599 9.28 -21.50 36.88
N TYR A 600 8.13 -20.87 36.65
CA TYR A 600 8.04 -19.58 35.97
C TYR A 600 6.84 -18.78 36.47
N VAL A 601 6.89 -17.46 36.36
CA VAL A 601 5.76 -16.60 36.71
C VAL A 601 4.68 -16.69 35.62
N GLY A 602 3.45 -17.01 36.00
CA GLY A 602 2.26 -16.98 35.16
C GLY A 602 1.35 -15.81 35.53
N MET A 603 0.86 -15.11 34.51
CA MET A 603 -0.01 -13.93 34.64
C MET A 603 -1.47 -14.20 34.21
N GLY A 604 -1.73 -15.36 33.62
CA GLY A 604 -3.08 -15.88 33.34
C GLY A 604 -3.29 -17.25 33.95
N SER A 605 -2.84 -17.44 35.20
CA SER A 605 -2.82 -18.73 35.88
C SER A 605 -4.15 -19.49 35.86
N PRO A 606 -5.35 -18.86 36.02
CA PRO A 606 -6.61 -19.61 36.02
C PRO A 606 -6.87 -20.40 34.74
N VAL A 607 -6.63 -19.81 33.56
CA VAL A 607 -6.84 -20.56 32.29
C VAL A 607 -5.81 -21.66 32.10
N ILE A 608 -4.58 -21.49 32.59
CA ILE A 608 -3.54 -22.53 32.52
C ILE A 608 -3.90 -23.69 33.46
N LEU A 609 -4.25 -23.37 34.71
CA LEU A 609 -4.58 -24.35 35.75
C LEU A 609 -5.90 -25.09 35.47
N ALA A 610 -6.79 -24.51 34.68
CA ALA A 610 -7.98 -25.21 34.17
C ALA A 610 -7.62 -26.36 33.20
N GLY A 611 -6.38 -26.36 32.69
CA GLY A 611 -5.71 -27.55 32.16
C GLY A 611 -6.45 -28.31 31.06
N GLU A 612 -6.39 -29.65 31.15
CA GLU A 612 -6.99 -30.56 30.18
C GLU A 612 -8.51 -30.49 30.17
N ASP A 613 -9.13 -30.17 31.30
CA ASP A 613 -10.57 -29.95 31.38
C ASP A 613 -10.98 -28.79 30.47
N CYS A 614 -10.25 -27.67 30.52
CA CYS A 614 -10.54 -26.50 29.70
C CYS A 614 -10.35 -26.81 28.22
N VAL A 615 -9.31 -27.57 27.90
CA VAL A 615 -9.10 -28.11 26.55
C VAL A 615 -10.25 -29.01 26.09
N ALA A 616 -10.86 -29.76 27.01
CA ALA A 616 -12.07 -30.56 26.79
C ALA A 616 -13.38 -29.74 26.90
N GLY A 617 -13.29 -28.42 27.06
CA GLY A 617 -14.43 -27.49 27.04
C GLY A 617 -15.17 -27.34 28.36
N ARG A 618 -14.53 -27.70 29.49
CA ARG A 618 -15.10 -27.67 30.85
C ARG A 618 -14.14 -26.95 31.80
N ALA A 619 -14.62 -26.35 32.88
CA ALA A 619 -13.74 -25.72 33.89
C ALA A 619 -13.82 -26.44 35.26
N ASN A 620 -14.03 -27.76 35.26
CA ASN A 620 -14.25 -28.53 36.49
C ASN A 620 -13.04 -28.49 37.44
N SER A 621 -11.82 -28.45 36.90
CA SER A 621 -10.58 -28.27 37.66
C SER A 621 -10.51 -26.95 38.46
N LEU A 622 -11.33 -25.95 38.10
CA LEU A 622 -11.42 -24.63 38.74
C LEU A 622 -12.88 -24.14 38.82
N PRO A 623 -13.73 -24.74 39.68
CA PRO A 623 -15.15 -24.43 39.73
C PRO A 623 -15.45 -22.95 40.06
N ALA A 624 -14.56 -22.32 40.83
CA ALA A 624 -14.63 -20.91 41.20
C ALA A 624 -14.58 -19.96 40.00
N GLY A 625 -14.09 -20.40 38.82
CA GLY A 625 -14.04 -19.56 37.62
C GLY A 625 -15.38 -19.23 36.99
N GLY A 626 -16.47 -19.81 37.50
CA GLY A 626 -17.82 -19.37 37.21
C GLY A 626 -18.18 -19.40 35.73
N THR A 627 -19.03 -18.47 35.29
CA THR A 627 -19.62 -18.47 33.95
C THR A 627 -18.62 -18.10 32.86
N GLN A 628 -17.70 -17.16 33.11
CA GLN A 628 -16.78 -16.64 32.10
C GLN A 628 -15.66 -17.63 31.77
N LEU A 629 -15.07 -18.31 32.78
CA LEU A 629 -14.10 -19.38 32.50
C LEU A 629 -14.76 -20.55 31.77
N ASN A 630 -15.99 -20.93 32.14
CA ASN A 630 -16.74 -21.98 31.42
C ASN A 630 -17.04 -21.60 29.97
N ALA A 631 -17.46 -20.35 29.71
CA ALA A 631 -17.68 -19.84 28.36
C ALA A 631 -16.39 -19.86 27.53
N PHE A 632 -15.28 -19.39 28.12
CA PHE A 632 -13.96 -19.44 27.53
C PHE A 632 -13.55 -20.86 27.15
N CYS A 633 -13.59 -21.82 28.09
CA CYS A 633 -13.18 -23.20 27.82
C CYS A 633 -14.03 -23.86 26.72
N SER A 634 -15.36 -23.67 26.78
CA SER A 634 -16.29 -24.20 25.76
C SER A 634 -16.00 -23.62 24.37
N GLY A 635 -15.70 -22.32 24.28
CA GLY A 635 -15.28 -21.66 23.04
C GLY A 635 -13.90 -22.15 22.57
N TYR A 636 -12.94 -22.23 23.49
CA TYR A 636 -11.56 -22.62 23.22
C TYR A 636 -11.49 -24.04 22.65
N ARG A 637 -12.27 -24.99 23.16
CA ARG A 637 -12.37 -26.34 22.57
C ARG A 637 -12.74 -26.29 21.08
N LYS A 638 -13.80 -25.55 20.73
CA LYS A 638 -14.28 -25.43 19.34
C LYS A 638 -13.25 -24.75 18.44
N LEU A 639 -12.61 -23.69 18.94
CA LEU A 639 -11.55 -23.01 18.21
C LEU A 639 -10.35 -23.94 17.98
N ARG A 640 -9.92 -24.66 19.01
CA ARG A 640 -8.80 -25.61 18.93
C ARG A 640 -9.08 -26.76 17.97
N GLU A 641 -10.30 -27.31 17.96
CA GLU A 641 -10.74 -28.30 16.96
C GLU A 641 -10.60 -27.73 15.55
N THR A 642 -11.09 -26.50 15.33
CA THR A 642 -10.98 -25.81 14.04
C THR A 642 -9.52 -25.63 13.63
N LEU A 643 -8.69 -25.05 14.50
CA LEU A 643 -7.26 -24.81 14.24
C LEU A 643 -6.52 -26.12 13.91
N ARG A 644 -6.82 -27.22 14.59
CA ARG A 644 -6.20 -28.54 14.31
C ARG A 644 -6.59 -29.13 12.95
N THR A 645 -7.73 -28.72 12.39
CA THR A 645 -8.16 -29.14 11.04
C THR A 645 -7.59 -28.25 9.94
N GLN A 646 -7.38 -26.96 10.23
CA GLN A 646 -6.98 -25.96 9.24
C GLN A 646 -5.47 -25.75 9.16
N LEU A 647 -4.74 -26.03 10.25
CA LEU A 647 -3.30 -25.81 10.34
C LEU A 647 -2.51 -27.11 10.21
N SER A 648 -1.27 -26.99 9.75
CA SER A 648 -0.30 -28.08 9.83
C SER A 648 -0.11 -28.57 11.28
N ARG A 649 0.24 -29.86 11.44
CA ARG A 649 0.44 -30.48 12.78
C ARG A 649 1.45 -29.74 13.65
N VAL A 650 2.39 -29.02 13.03
CA VAL A 650 3.48 -28.32 13.72
C VAL A 650 3.06 -26.91 14.15
N GLU A 651 2.02 -26.34 13.55
CA GLU A 651 1.50 -24.99 13.84
C GLU A 651 0.22 -25.05 14.68
N ALA A 652 -0.50 -26.17 14.66
CA ALA A 652 -1.71 -26.35 15.45
C ALA A 652 -1.44 -26.34 16.97
N PRO A 653 -2.30 -25.68 17.80
CA PRO A 653 -2.17 -25.68 19.25
C PRO A 653 -2.27 -27.11 19.81
N ASN A 654 -1.27 -27.53 20.58
CA ASN A 654 -1.15 -28.92 21.03
C ASN A 654 -0.82 -29.12 22.51
N MET A 655 -0.63 -28.03 23.26
CA MET A 655 -0.49 -28.09 24.71
C MET A 655 -1.80 -28.61 25.35
N PRO A 656 -1.70 -29.36 26.47
CA PRO A 656 -2.86 -29.85 27.23
C PRO A 656 -3.52 -28.77 28.11
N TRP A 657 -3.13 -27.50 27.96
CA TRP A 657 -3.80 -26.34 28.58
C TRP A 657 -3.97 -25.21 27.54
N PRO A 658 -4.88 -24.25 27.79
CA PRO A 658 -4.93 -22.98 27.07
C PRO A 658 -3.71 -22.08 27.36
N GLY A 659 -3.21 -21.37 26.35
CA GLY A 659 -2.20 -20.34 26.58
C GLY A 659 -2.77 -19.16 27.37
N GLU A 660 -2.03 -18.64 28.35
CA GLU A 660 -2.48 -17.49 29.17
C GLU A 660 -2.80 -16.24 28.34
N ARG A 661 -2.13 -16.05 27.19
CA ARG A 661 -2.34 -14.91 26.28
C ARG A 661 -3.70 -14.99 25.56
N VAL A 662 -4.18 -16.21 25.32
CA VAL A 662 -5.54 -16.44 24.78
C VAL A 662 -6.57 -15.95 25.81
N GLY A 663 -6.39 -16.31 27.08
CA GLY A 663 -7.26 -15.82 28.16
C GLY A 663 -7.17 -14.31 28.36
N GLY A 664 -5.96 -13.76 28.38
CA GLY A 664 -5.74 -12.33 28.62
C GLY A 664 -6.43 -11.44 27.58
N LEU A 665 -6.30 -11.74 26.28
CA LEU A 665 -6.96 -10.92 25.26
C LEU A 665 -8.46 -11.20 25.12
N TYR A 666 -8.92 -12.40 25.48
CA TYR A 666 -10.34 -12.68 25.64
C TYR A 666 -10.96 -11.76 26.70
N ASP A 667 -10.30 -11.63 27.85
CA ASP A 667 -10.73 -10.74 28.94
C ASP A 667 -10.56 -9.26 28.59
N ALA A 668 -9.49 -8.88 27.90
CA ALA A 668 -9.28 -7.52 27.41
C ALA A 668 -10.47 -7.04 26.56
N ALA A 669 -10.88 -7.81 25.56
CA ALA A 669 -12.06 -7.48 24.78
C ALA A 669 -13.34 -7.56 25.62
N GLY A 670 -13.41 -8.48 26.57
CA GLY A 670 -14.50 -8.61 27.52
C GLY A 670 -14.74 -7.40 28.41
N LEU A 671 -13.68 -6.77 28.91
CA LEU A 671 -13.73 -5.54 29.69
C LEU A 671 -14.43 -4.42 28.92
N PHE A 672 -14.00 -4.17 27.67
CA PHE A 672 -14.61 -3.13 26.83
C PHE A 672 -16.07 -3.44 26.49
N VAL A 673 -16.40 -4.70 26.17
CA VAL A 673 -17.78 -5.10 25.93
C VAL A 673 -18.64 -4.92 27.18
N ASN A 674 -18.14 -5.30 28.34
CA ASN A 674 -18.85 -5.15 29.61
C ASN A 674 -19.06 -3.68 29.98
N ALA A 675 -18.04 -2.84 29.81
CA ALA A 675 -18.15 -1.40 30.03
C ALA A 675 -19.28 -0.79 29.18
N VAL A 676 -19.39 -1.18 27.90
CA VAL A 676 -20.48 -0.72 27.02
C VAL A 676 -21.85 -1.23 27.47
N ILE A 677 -21.94 -2.46 27.99
CA ILE A 677 -23.19 -2.99 28.56
C ILE A 677 -23.60 -2.20 29.80
N ALA A 678 -22.67 -1.94 30.72
CA ALA A 678 -22.90 -1.19 31.95
C ALA A 678 -23.38 0.24 31.66
N ILE A 679 -22.65 0.97 30.80
CA ILE A 679 -23.02 2.33 30.37
C ILE A 679 -24.43 2.37 29.79
N ARG A 680 -24.82 1.38 28.98
CA ARG A 680 -26.17 1.33 28.40
C ARG A 680 -27.24 1.07 29.43
N HIS A 681 -26.95 0.19 30.39
CA HIS A 681 -27.87 -0.09 31.48
C HIS A 681 -28.14 1.19 32.30
N GLU A 682 -27.11 1.95 32.60
CA GLU A 682 -27.20 3.23 33.33
C GLU A 682 -27.95 4.32 32.55
N ARG A 683 -27.75 4.40 31.23
CA ARG A 683 -28.40 5.42 30.37
C ARG A 683 -29.90 5.20 30.13
N GLY A 684 -30.42 4.00 30.41
CA GLY A 684 -31.82 3.64 30.18
C GLY A 684 -32.21 3.50 28.69
N PRO A 685 -33.47 3.12 28.40
CA PRO A 685 -33.88 2.67 27.07
C PRO A 685 -33.86 3.77 25.98
N THR A 686 -34.05 5.04 26.34
CA THR A 686 -34.19 6.16 25.39
C THR A 686 -32.90 6.60 24.72
N LYS A 687 -31.73 6.29 25.31
CA LYS A 687 -30.39 6.59 24.76
C LYS A 687 -29.59 5.32 24.40
N SER A 688 -30.25 4.16 24.46
CA SER A 688 -29.62 2.85 24.35
C SER A 688 -29.05 2.49 22.97
N GLY A 689 -29.34 3.25 21.91
CA GLY A 689 -28.82 3.00 20.56
C GLY A 689 -27.48 3.66 20.23
N LEU A 690 -26.97 4.55 21.09
CA LEU A 690 -25.74 5.30 20.82
C LEU A 690 -24.50 4.57 21.35
N THR A 691 -23.49 4.39 20.50
CA THR A 691 -22.17 3.94 20.91
C THR A 691 -21.60 4.91 21.97
N PRO A 692 -21.14 4.41 23.13
CA PRO A 692 -20.51 5.25 24.15
C PRO A 692 -19.29 5.99 23.62
N HIS A 693 -18.99 7.15 24.21
CA HIS A 693 -17.75 7.84 23.88
C HIS A 693 -16.57 7.14 24.56
N ARG A 694 -15.41 7.05 23.90
CA ARG A 694 -14.22 6.38 24.43
C ARG A 694 -13.77 6.85 25.83
N ALA A 695 -13.95 8.14 26.13
CA ALA A 695 -13.67 8.68 27.47
C ALA A 695 -14.59 8.14 28.57
N GLU A 696 -15.87 7.91 28.25
CA GLU A 696 -16.84 7.31 29.18
C GLU A 696 -16.52 5.84 29.40
N VAL A 697 -16.10 5.12 28.35
CA VAL A 697 -15.61 3.75 28.47
C VAL A 697 -14.38 3.70 29.37
N ALA A 698 -13.41 4.58 29.17
CA ALA A 698 -12.21 4.65 30.00
C ALA A 698 -12.55 4.93 31.48
N GLN A 699 -13.55 5.77 31.75
CA GLN A 699 -14.03 6.00 33.11
C GLN A 699 -14.73 4.75 33.68
N GLN A 700 -15.60 4.10 32.89
CA GLN A 700 -16.28 2.87 33.30
C GLN A 700 -15.31 1.73 33.64
N LEU A 701 -14.17 1.64 32.92
CA LEU A 701 -13.13 0.66 33.24
C LEU A 701 -12.58 0.84 34.67
N ARG A 702 -12.57 2.06 35.23
CA ARG A 702 -12.19 2.30 36.63
C ARG A 702 -13.31 2.05 37.61
N ASP A 703 -14.56 2.24 37.20
CA ASP A 703 -15.70 2.17 38.11
C ASP A 703 -16.25 0.74 38.28
N THR A 704 -15.78 -0.22 37.49
CA THR A 704 -16.32 -1.59 37.45
C THR A 704 -15.22 -2.65 37.57
N SER A 705 -15.41 -3.58 38.52
CA SER A 705 -14.67 -4.84 38.54
C SER A 705 -15.27 -5.83 37.54
N PHE A 706 -14.41 -6.57 36.85
CA PHE A 706 -14.79 -7.54 35.82
C PHE A 706 -14.25 -8.92 36.16
N GLU A 707 -15.15 -9.88 36.30
CA GLU A 707 -14.81 -11.30 36.43
C GLU A 707 -14.51 -11.88 35.05
N GLY A 708 -13.23 -12.12 34.75
CA GLY A 708 -12.76 -12.67 33.47
C GLY A 708 -12.46 -14.16 33.52
N ALA A 709 -12.15 -14.76 32.37
CA ALA A 709 -11.64 -16.13 32.30
C ALA A 709 -10.28 -16.30 33.01
N THR A 710 -9.52 -15.22 33.18
CA THR A 710 -8.22 -15.22 33.86
C THR A 710 -8.26 -14.65 35.28
N GLY A 711 -9.47 -14.51 35.84
CA GLY A 711 -9.72 -14.02 37.20
C GLY A 711 -10.33 -12.63 37.25
N THR A 712 -10.48 -12.10 38.47
CA THR A 712 -10.99 -10.75 38.72
C THR A 712 -10.01 -9.69 38.19
N ILE A 713 -10.54 -8.72 37.44
CA ILE A 713 -9.81 -7.55 36.92
C ILE A 713 -10.48 -6.28 37.47
N ASP A 714 -9.72 -5.46 38.19
CA ASP A 714 -10.20 -4.23 38.81
C ASP A 714 -9.19 -3.10 38.60
N PHE A 715 -9.67 -1.94 38.14
CA PHE A 715 -8.87 -0.72 37.96
C PHE A 715 -9.32 0.44 38.86
N GLY A 716 -10.17 0.17 39.86
CA GLY A 716 -10.73 1.21 40.73
C GLY A 716 -9.70 1.83 41.66
N ARG A 717 -8.68 1.07 42.08
CA ARG A 717 -7.58 1.59 42.93
C ARG A 717 -6.39 2.11 42.14
N SER A 718 -6.13 1.53 40.97
CA SER A 718 -4.98 1.81 40.13
C SER A 718 -5.31 1.51 38.67
N GLN A 719 -4.61 2.14 37.73
CA GLN A 719 -4.68 1.78 36.31
C GLN A 719 -4.04 0.40 36.01
N ILE A 720 -3.38 -0.21 36.99
CA ILE A 720 -2.81 -1.55 36.93
C ILE A 720 -3.71 -2.50 37.72
N ALA A 721 -4.05 -3.65 37.14
CA ALA A 721 -4.80 -4.71 37.82
C ALA A 721 -3.91 -5.50 38.80
N ASP A 722 -3.30 -4.82 39.77
CA ASP A 722 -2.34 -5.42 40.72
C ASP A 722 -2.98 -6.40 41.71
N ASP A 723 -4.29 -6.33 41.91
CA ASP A 723 -5.04 -7.25 42.77
C ASP A 723 -5.34 -8.60 42.06
N ARG A 724 -5.08 -8.71 40.76
CA ARG A 724 -5.28 -9.93 39.96
C ARG A 724 -4.24 -11.00 40.31
N SER A 725 -4.65 -12.27 40.23
CA SER A 725 -3.76 -13.39 40.58
C SER A 725 -2.47 -13.45 39.75
N LEU A 726 -1.35 -13.69 40.46
CA LEU A 726 -0.03 -13.96 39.89
C LEU A 726 0.53 -15.22 40.55
N ALA A 727 1.02 -16.18 39.77
CA ALA A 727 1.47 -17.47 40.31
C ALA A 727 2.87 -17.85 39.85
N VAL A 728 3.61 -18.55 40.71
CA VAL A 728 4.72 -19.39 40.29
C VAL A 728 4.15 -20.73 39.83
N LEU A 729 4.21 -20.98 38.53
CA LEU A 729 3.80 -22.22 37.89
C LEU A 729 5.01 -23.13 37.71
N ARG A 730 4.87 -24.42 38.00
CA ARG A 730 5.94 -25.42 37.97
C ARG A 730 5.66 -26.49 36.92
N ILE A 731 6.69 -26.83 36.14
CA ILE A 731 6.72 -28.00 35.26
C ILE A 731 7.88 -28.87 35.70
N ASP A 732 7.61 -30.12 36.09
CA ASP A 732 8.63 -31.03 36.61
C ASP A 732 9.59 -31.53 35.51
N ASN A 733 9.10 -31.65 34.28
CA ASN A 733 9.89 -32.03 33.12
C ASN A 733 9.53 -31.17 31.90
N ILE A 734 10.31 -30.11 31.66
CA ILE A 734 10.00 -29.12 30.62
C ILE A 734 10.03 -29.69 29.20
N SER A 735 10.71 -30.81 28.93
CA SER A 735 10.71 -31.45 27.60
C SER A 735 9.46 -32.28 27.32
N GLU A 736 8.76 -32.73 28.37
CA GLU A 736 7.53 -33.48 28.27
C GLU A 736 6.36 -32.51 28.05
N LEU A 737 5.48 -32.81 27.10
CA LEU A 737 4.40 -31.90 26.71
C LEU A 737 3.01 -32.33 27.20
N ARG A 738 2.92 -33.51 27.82
CA ARG A 738 1.68 -34.13 28.28
C ARG A 738 1.94 -34.84 29.59
N GLY A 739 0.88 -35.29 30.23
CA GLY A 739 0.99 -35.97 31.52
C GLY A 739 1.35 -35.00 32.65
N PRO A 740 1.40 -35.51 33.88
CA PRO A 740 1.55 -34.69 35.07
C PRO A 740 2.89 -33.93 35.11
N ALA A 741 3.98 -34.57 34.68
CA ALA A 741 5.32 -33.95 34.72
C ALA A 741 5.51 -32.85 33.66
N GLY A 742 4.77 -32.91 32.55
CA GLY A 742 4.86 -31.95 31.43
C GLY A 742 3.85 -30.80 31.50
N THR A 743 2.97 -30.78 32.52
CA THR A 743 1.85 -29.85 32.66
C THR A 743 2.09 -28.89 33.82
N PRO A 744 1.84 -27.56 33.66
CA PRO A 744 2.01 -26.60 34.73
C PRO A 744 1.11 -26.89 35.93
N THR A 745 1.69 -26.87 37.12
CA THR A 745 0.97 -26.89 38.40
C THR A 745 1.25 -25.61 39.17
N CYS A 746 0.35 -25.20 40.06
CA CYS A 746 0.57 -24.04 40.90
C CYS A 746 1.51 -24.40 42.06
N ALA A 747 2.63 -23.70 42.18
CA ALA A 747 3.56 -23.85 43.30
C ALA A 747 3.34 -22.78 44.38
N TYR A 748 3.01 -21.56 43.98
CA TYR A 748 2.70 -20.44 44.88
C TYR A 748 1.90 -19.38 44.13
N LEU A 749 0.96 -18.69 44.79
CA LEU A 749 0.11 -17.68 44.17
C LEU A 749 -0.13 -16.52 45.14
N ILE A 750 -0.13 -15.29 44.61
CA ILE A 750 -0.59 -14.09 45.31
C ILE A 750 -1.76 -13.45 44.53
N GLY A 751 -2.51 -12.57 45.18
CA GLY A 751 -3.63 -11.85 44.57
C GLY A 751 -4.94 -12.66 44.55
N THR A 752 -5.93 -12.09 43.87
CA THR A 752 -7.31 -12.60 43.83
C THR A 752 -7.51 -13.45 42.58
N VAL A 753 -8.06 -14.66 42.77
CA VAL A 753 -8.39 -15.57 41.66
C VAL A 753 -9.82 -15.30 41.18
N TYR A 754 -10.83 -15.52 42.03
CA TYR A 754 -12.26 -15.27 41.77
C TYR A 754 -12.99 -14.88 43.07
N ASP A 755 -14.14 -14.18 42.96
CA ASP A 755 -15.06 -13.83 44.06
C ASP A 755 -14.42 -13.12 45.28
N GLY A 756 -13.32 -12.39 45.07
CA GLY A 756 -12.66 -11.61 46.14
C GLY A 756 -11.91 -12.44 47.19
N GLY A 757 -11.84 -13.76 47.05
CA GLY A 757 -11.15 -14.66 47.97
C GLY A 757 -9.74 -15.03 47.50
N HIS A 758 -8.74 -14.88 48.38
CA HIS A 758 -7.48 -15.58 48.23
C HIS A 758 -7.70 -17.06 48.62
N PRO A 759 -7.22 -18.06 47.85
CA PRO A 759 -7.38 -19.45 48.24
C PRO A 759 -6.76 -19.69 49.62
N ASP A 760 -7.55 -20.20 50.57
CA ASP A 760 -7.13 -20.47 51.96
C ASP A 760 -6.21 -21.70 52.03
N THR A 761 -5.05 -21.58 51.40
CA THR A 761 -3.96 -22.56 51.42
C THR A 761 -2.67 -21.84 51.76
N ALA A 762 -1.72 -22.53 52.41
CA ALA A 762 -0.42 -21.97 52.78
C ALA A 762 0.41 -21.47 51.56
N THR A 763 0.02 -21.86 50.36
CA THR A 763 0.65 -21.50 49.07
C THR A 763 -0.16 -20.49 48.26
N GLY A 764 -1.37 -20.13 48.69
CA GLY A 764 -2.32 -19.35 47.89
C GLY A 764 -2.84 -20.06 46.64
N CYS A 765 -2.36 -21.26 46.31
CA CYS A 765 -2.81 -22.02 45.16
C CYS A 765 -4.24 -22.57 45.37
N PRO A 766 -5.08 -22.57 44.32
CA PRO A 766 -6.40 -23.20 44.37
C PRO A 766 -6.25 -24.72 44.55
N ARG A 767 -7.16 -25.33 45.33
CA ARG A 767 -7.26 -26.79 45.40
C ARG A 767 -7.83 -27.29 44.07
N ILE A 768 -7.01 -27.99 43.29
CA ILE A 768 -7.43 -28.70 42.09
C ILE A 768 -7.98 -30.05 42.57
N GLU A 769 -9.26 -30.33 42.32
CA GLU A 769 -9.93 -31.59 42.67
C GLU A 769 -9.66 -32.73 41.68
#